data_AF-A0A8C5PSY5-F1
#
_entry.id   AF-A0A8C5PSY5-F1
#
_cell.length_a   1.000
_cell.length_b   1.000
_cell.length_c   1.000
_cell.angle_alpha   90.00
_cell.angle_beta   90.00
_cell.angle_gamma   90.00
#
_symmetry.space_group_name_H-M   'P 1'
#
loop_
_entity.id
_entity.type
_entity.pdbx_description
1 polymer ?
#
loop_
_entity_poly.entity_id
_entity_poly.type
_entity_poly.pdbx_seq_one_letter_code
_entity_poly.pdbx_strand_id
1 'polypeptide(L)'
;MANLNLISMNIRGLNMPAKRSKALAEFQRLKGDIIFVQETHFREGSAPGFRNARYPTGYFSNFGETKSRGVAILFARHVPFTLQDVVTDPQGRFLMVKGMLGNTKLTFVNVYLPNRLQTKCLRKVLRRLSEFQEGFVVLGGDCNVSLDMPADCVQGGVCSSLRVQFRKLLSADHLMDCWRLSNPAVKDYTFYSHAFKKYSRIDYFFVEHRALEMVRSCKIGPITWSDHAPLLLSLALPNLVRTENAWRLNESLLSDPMTRAEVTASLENYFLENDTDDVTPATVWEAHKCVLRGAFIQLGSRRKKERTARTEELLREITALELTHKSDLDPESFRQLVLLRADLAKLTNAQVARALTLTKYAYYTQGNKCGRLLARALKKQYQATFIPKLRTSTGSEVNTTRDIAEAFHAYYQTLYNMDKSRVPEHIVDSFLAKTIKTTLLRNVSRQLDNPLTLEEFMEALKLTPLGKSPGPDGFTVLYYRTFRSILGPRFVKAFNSISDTFPIPPVTLLASISVIPKPDRDPLDCANYRPISLINVDLKLFTKILALRLKPLLTSVIHRDQTGFVPGREALDNTIRTVSLIHHASRMDQPLLVLSVDAEKAFDRVDWSYLFRMLERMGFGDRWCLWLRALYDCPQARVRVNGRQSTPLMIHNGTRQGCPLSPLLFLLYLEPLLQAIRDNPAIRGVTVPGQELKVAAFADDLLFTLTDPLSSMSALMTELDVFAAFLGYKINVLKSEFLGVNLSRVVTESIRHTYGMRWVPEGLKYLGIRLSSELDKLFQLNYVSLLQQIKGDLRNWNLPHISWLGRINVLRLNVLPRLLYLFQTLPITVPQTFFSDLRQTFTGYVWRGKRARISYSELTRPVGRGGLGLPHAYFYYLAAFFSILYGLAKGTMGKLWKMCYRQELLGHCPPCPGSRHRWQTWGFGHTRCWAHC
;
A
#
# COMPACT_ATOMS: atom_id res chain seq x y z
N MET A 1 29.01 4.43 -17.13
CA MET A 1 27.85 4.31 -18.04
C MET A 1 27.15 2.99 -17.75
N ALA A 2 25.83 2.96 -17.61
CA ALA A 2 25.11 1.71 -17.41
C ALA A 2 24.67 1.13 -18.76
N ASN A 3 24.95 -0.15 -18.98
CA ASN A 3 24.46 -0.88 -20.15
C ASN A 3 22.99 -1.28 -19.93
N LEU A 4 22.17 -1.08 -20.96
CA LEU A 4 20.79 -1.49 -21.08
C LEU A 4 20.71 -2.79 -21.89
N ASN A 5 20.17 -3.85 -21.31
CA ASN A 5 20.04 -5.16 -21.97
C ASN A 5 18.63 -5.32 -22.57
N LEU A 6 18.55 -5.47 -23.87
CA LEU A 6 17.34 -5.77 -24.62
C LEU A 6 17.27 -7.26 -24.93
N ILE A 7 16.08 -7.83 -24.87
CA ILE A 7 15.82 -9.24 -25.19
C ILE A 7 14.70 -9.31 -26.21
N SER A 8 14.88 -10.06 -27.30
CA SER A 8 13.79 -10.47 -28.19
C SER A 8 13.58 -11.98 -28.10
N MET A 9 12.34 -12.42 -27.91
CA MET A 9 12.02 -13.83 -27.76
C MET A 9 10.59 -14.16 -28.19
N ASN A 10 10.45 -15.07 -29.16
CA ASN A 10 9.18 -15.71 -29.48
C ASN A 10 8.89 -16.84 -28.46
N ILE A 11 7.70 -16.82 -27.86
CA ILE A 11 7.33 -17.66 -26.73
C ILE A 11 6.23 -18.69 -27.09
N ARG A 12 5.60 -18.56 -28.26
CA ARG A 12 4.52 -19.47 -28.68
C ARG A 12 3.39 -19.59 -27.65
N GLY A 13 2.84 -18.45 -27.25
CA GLY A 13 1.67 -18.31 -26.38
C GLY A 13 1.96 -18.22 -24.88
N LEU A 14 1.30 -17.28 -24.22
CA LEU A 14 1.43 -16.97 -22.79
C LEU A 14 0.12 -17.16 -21.99
N ASN A 15 -0.83 -17.92 -22.52
CA ASN A 15 -2.13 -18.11 -21.87
C ASN A 15 -2.02 -18.84 -20.51
N MET A 16 -1.02 -19.73 -20.35
CA MET A 16 -0.82 -20.50 -19.13
C MET A 16 -0.02 -19.70 -18.07
N PRO A 17 -0.49 -19.60 -16.81
CA PRO A 17 0.22 -18.90 -15.73
C PRO A 17 1.65 -19.42 -15.46
N ALA A 18 1.85 -20.73 -15.54
CA ALA A 18 3.16 -21.35 -15.37
C ALA A 18 4.14 -20.88 -16.47
N LYS A 19 3.70 -20.85 -17.73
CA LYS A 19 4.50 -20.41 -18.88
C LYS A 19 4.86 -18.93 -18.79
N ARG A 20 3.93 -18.07 -18.33
CA ARG A 20 4.23 -16.65 -18.03
C ARG A 20 5.31 -16.49 -16.97
N SER A 21 5.24 -17.28 -15.92
CA SER A 21 6.20 -17.18 -14.84
C SER A 21 7.58 -17.67 -15.26
N LYS A 22 7.66 -18.74 -16.07
CA LYS A 22 8.90 -19.20 -16.71
C LYS A 22 9.52 -18.10 -17.58
N ALA A 23 8.73 -17.46 -18.44
CA ALA A 23 9.20 -16.35 -19.28
C ALA A 23 9.80 -15.20 -18.45
N LEU A 24 9.10 -14.76 -17.41
CA LEU A 24 9.57 -13.67 -16.53
C LEU A 24 10.83 -14.05 -15.74
N ALA A 25 10.96 -15.32 -15.31
CA ALA A 25 12.16 -15.82 -14.67
C ALA A 25 13.36 -15.83 -15.63
N GLU A 26 13.13 -16.22 -16.88
CA GLU A 26 14.16 -16.23 -17.92
C GLU A 26 14.65 -14.82 -18.26
N PHE A 27 13.74 -13.85 -18.42
CA PHE A 27 14.13 -12.45 -18.63
C PHE A 27 14.95 -11.90 -17.47
N GLN A 28 14.61 -12.30 -16.24
CA GLN A 28 15.37 -11.95 -15.05
C GLN A 28 16.76 -12.59 -15.05
N ARG A 29 16.89 -13.87 -15.43
CA ARG A 29 18.16 -14.58 -15.53
C ARG A 29 19.08 -13.91 -16.54
N LEU A 30 18.52 -13.54 -17.69
CA LEU A 30 19.19 -12.84 -18.78
C LEU A 30 19.45 -11.35 -18.49
N LYS A 31 19.06 -10.86 -17.29
CA LYS A 31 19.19 -9.46 -16.87
C LYS A 31 18.56 -8.47 -17.87
N GLY A 32 17.46 -8.86 -18.51
CA GLY A 32 16.78 -8.04 -19.50
C GLY A 32 16.07 -6.83 -18.89
N ASP A 33 16.39 -5.66 -19.41
CA ASP A 33 15.86 -4.36 -19.02
C ASP A 33 14.64 -3.99 -19.87
N ILE A 34 14.68 -4.25 -21.17
CA ILE A 34 13.54 -4.08 -22.08
C ILE A 34 13.34 -5.37 -22.88
N ILE A 35 12.10 -5.89 -22.90
CA ILE A 35 11.80 -7.22 -23.44
C ILE A 35 10.79 -7.12 -24.58
N PHE A 36 11.16 -7.64 -25.74
CA PHE A 36 10.35 -7.76 -26.95
C PHE A 36 9.85 -9.21 -26.99
N VAL A 37 8.55 -9.39 -26.82
CA VAL A 37 7.91 -10.70 -26.78
C VAL A 37 7.02 -10.88 -27.99
N GLN A 38 7.20 -11.98 -28.71
CA GLN A 38 6.36 -12.38 -29.84
C GLN A 38 5.48 -13.59 -29.47
N GLU A 39 4.40 -13.76 -30.23
CA GLU A 39 3.37 -14.78 -30.01
C GLU A 39 2.79 -14.78 -28.58
N THR A 40 2.32 -13.63 -28.10
CA THR A 40 1.75 -13.53 -26.74
C THR A 40 0.45 -14.32 -26.57
N HIS A 41 -0.37 -14.39 -27.63
CA HIS A 41 -1.68 -15.08 -27.70
C HIS A 41 -2.72 -14.59 -26.66
N PHE A 42 -2.58 -13.35 -26.17
CA PHE A 42 -3.58 -12.75 -25.30
C PHE A 42 -4.81 -12.31 -26.11
N ARG A 43 -5.99 -12.41 -25.50
CA ARG A 43 -7.20 -11.72 -25.99
C ARG A 43 -7.16 -10.25 -25.63
N GLU A 44 -7.86 -9.43 -26.38
CA GLU A 44 -8.10 -8.03 -26.05
C GLU A 44 -8.65 -7.89 -24.61
N GLY A 45 -8.09 -6.98 -23.82
CA GLY A 45 -8.40 -6.82 -22.38
C GLY A 45 -7.83 -7.88 -21.41
N SER A 46 -7.23 -8.98 -21.88
CA SER A 46 -6.72 -10.08 -21.03
C SER A 46 -5.21 -10.02 -20.69
N ALA A 47 -4.47 -9.08 -21.30
CA ALA A 47 -3.04 -8.83 -21.09
C ALA A 47 -2.56 -8.43 -19.65
N PRO A 48 -3.39 -7.97 -18.67
CA PRO A 48 -2.88 -7.44 -17.41
C PRO A 48 -2.06 -8.41 -16.54
N GLY A 49 -2.17 -9.72 -16.77
CA GLY A 49 -1.55 -10.76 -15.97
C GLY A 49 -0.12 -11.14 -16.37
N PHE A 50 0.50 -10.47 -17.36
CA PHE A 50 1.91 -10.69 -17.72
C PHE A 50 2.85 -9.61 -17.19
N ARG A 51 2.32 -8.47 -16.72
CA ARG A 51 3.09 -7.46 -15.97
C ARG A 51 3.31 -7.95 -14.53
N ASN A 52 4.47 -7.67 -13.94
CA ASN A 52 4.79 -7.99 -12.54
C ASN A 52 5.51 -6.82 -11.84
N ALA A 53 5.91 -6.99 -10.57
CA ALA A 53 6.60 -5.93 -9.82
C ALA A 53 7.96 -5.52 -10.43
N ARG A 54 8.57 -6.40 -11.22
CA ARG A 54 9.84 -6.16 -11.90
C ARG A 54 9.66 -5.55 -13.28
N TYR A 55 8.59 -5.88 -14.00
CA TYR A 55 8.19 -5.32 -15.28
C TYR A 55 6.79 -4.71 -15.15
N PRO A 56 6.66 -3.58 -14.43
CA PRO A 56 5.36 -2.96 -14.14
C PRO A 56 4.73 -2.33 -15.38
N THR A 57 5.59 -1.90 -16.31
CA THR A 57 5.23 -1.21 -17.54
C THR A 57 5.37 -2.19 -18.70
N GLY A 58 4.32 -2.27 -19.52
CA GLY A 58 4.37 -3.11 -20.71
C GLY A 58 3.23 -2.84 -21.66
N TYR A 59 3.52 -2.77 -22.94
CA TYR A 59 2.57 -2.44 -24.01
C TYR A 59 2.30 -3.70 -24.84
N PHE A 60 1.11 -3.78 -25.42
CA PHE A 60 0.63 -5.00 -26.08
C PHE A 60 -0.11 -4.63 -27.36
N SER A 61 0.14 -5.37 -28.43
CA SER A 61 -0.71 -5.44 -29.61
C SER A 61 -1.21 -6.89 -29.73
N ASN A 62 -2.53 -7.08 -29.64
CA ASN A 62 -3.17 -8.39 -29.60
C ASN A 62 -4.18 -8.50 -30.74
N PHE A 63 -4.41 -9.71 -31.24
CA PHE A 63 -5.48 -9.95 -32.21
C PHE A 63 -6.81 -10.22 -31.50
N GLY A 64 -7.83 -9.39 -31.75
CA GLY A 64 -9.08 -9.36 -30.99
C GLY A 64 -9.94 -10.62 -31.06
N GLU A 65 -9.91 -11.35 -32.19
CA GLU A 65 -10.87 -12.44 -32.47
C GLU A 65 -10.41 -13.83 -31.99
N THR A 66 -9.10 -14.12 -31.93
CA THR A 66 -8.57 -15.46 -31.62
C THR A 66 -7.30 -15.44 -30.75
N LYS A 67 -6.97 -16.55 -30.08
CA LYS A 67 -5.76 -16.72 -29.25
C LYS A 67 -4.54 -17.16 -30.07
N SER A 68 -4.30 -16.53 -31.22
CA SER A 68 -3.36 -17.05 -32.23
C SER A 68 -2.10 -16.20 -32.44
N ARG A 69 -2.09 -14.92 -32.04
CA ARG A 69 -0.98 -14.00 -32.30
C ARG A 69 -1.01 -12.77 -31.39
N GLY A 70 0.12 -12.06 -31.30
CA GLY A 70 0.26 -10.82 -30.55
C GLY A 70 1.71 -10.55 -30.17
N VAL A 71 2.05 -9.28 -29.94
CA VAL A 71 3.39 -8.82 -29.54
C VAL A 71 3.32 -7.93 -28.31
N ALA A 72 4.40 -7.89 -27.52
CA ALA A 72 4.49 -7.03 -26.35
C ALA A 72 5.90 -6.44 -26.14
N ILE A 73 5.97 -5.25 -25.57
CA ILE A 73 7.22 -4.63 -25.10
C ILE A 73 7.09 -4.40 -23.60
N LEU A 74 8.01 -4.97 -22.81
CA LEU A 74 8.04 -4.82 -21.35
C LEU A 74 9.25 -3.99 -20.92
N PHE A 75 9.08 -3.16 -19.89
CA PHE A 75 10.15 -2.34 -19.31
C PHE A 75 10.36 -2.73 -17.85
N ALA A 76 11.61 -2.97 -17.46
CA ALA A 76 11.97 -3.25 -16.08
C ALA A 76 11.76 -2.02 -15.19
N ARG A 77 11.48 -2.24 -13.91
CA ARG A 77 11.09 -1.20 -12.95
C ARG A 77 12.16 -0.12 -12.78
N HIS A 78 13.44 -0.49 -12.87
CA HIS A 78 14.56 0.43 -12.73
C HIS A 78 14.89 1.17 -14.04
N VAL A 79 14.16 0.92 -15.13
CA VAL A 79 14.32 1.60 -16.42
C VAL A 79 13.43 2.85 -16.39
N PRO A 80 14.00 4.07 -16.34
CA PRO A 80 13.25 5.31 -16.24
C PRO A 80 12.71 5.74 -17.61
N PHE A 81 11.76 4.97 -18.14
CA PHE A 81 11.13 5.23 -19.43
C PHE A 81 9.83 6.03 -19.26
N THR A 82 9.80 7.23 -19.84
CA THR A 82 8.62 8.09 -19.91
C THR A 82 7.96 7.88 -21.27
N LEU A 83 6.74 7.34 -21.26
CA LEU A 83 5.97 7.13 -22.48
C LEU A 83 5.53 8.46 -23.09
N GLN A 84 5.66 8.58 -24.41
CA GLN A 84 5.03 9.65 -25.19
C GLN A 84 3.83 9.12 -25.97
N ASP A 85 4.01 8.05 -26.76
CA ASP A 85 2.94 7.52 -27.61
C ASP A 85 3.11 6.03 -27.91
N VAL A 86 2.03 5.35 -28.30
CA VAL A 86 1.99 3.91 -28.63
C VAL A 86 1.12 3.65 -29.85
N VAL A 87 1.67 2.95 -30.84
CA VAL A 87 0.92 2.44 -32.00
C VAL A 87 0.78 0.92 -31.89
N THR A 88 -0.45 0.44 -32.04
CA THR A 88 -0.77 -0.99 -32.04
C THR A 88 -1.37 -1.42 -33.38
N ASP A 89 -1.01 -2.63 -33.83
CA ASP A 89 -1.62 -3.22 -35.01
C ASP A 89 -2.88 -4.03 -34.64
N PRO A 90 -4.03 -3.82 -35.32
CA PRO A 90 -5.24 -4.61 -35.08
C PRO A 90 -5.07 -6.11 -35.31
N GLN A 91 -4.11 -6.51 -36.17
CA GLN A 91 -3.83 -7.93 -36.42
C GLN A 91 -2.82 -8.53 -35.42
N GLY A 92 -2.36 -7.76 -34.43
CA GLY A 92 -1.39 -8.23 -33.44
C GLY A 92 0.03 -8.44 -33.99
N ARG A 93 0.37 -7.84 -35.14
CA ARG A 93 1.64 -8.12 -35.86
C ARG A 93 2.79 -7.21 -35.49
N PHE A 94 2.51 -5.99 -35.02
CA PHE A 94 3.55 -5.09 -34.57
C PHE A 94 3.06 -4.15 -33.46
N LEU A 95 4.02 -3.63 -32.70
CA LEU A 95 3.81 -2.66 -31.63
C LEU A 95 4.96 -1.66 -31.67
N MET A 96 4.63 -0.37 -31.72
CA MET A 96 5.60 0.72 -31.63
C MET A 96 5.36 1.48 -30.34
N VAL A 97 6.43 1.73 -29.60
CA VAL A 97 6.40 2.48 -28.34
C VAL A 97 7.45 3.57 -28.42
N LYS A 98 6.99 4.82 -28.38
CA LYS A 98 7.84 6.01 -28.42
C LYS A 98 7.88 6.67 -27.04
N GLY A 99 9.07 7.10 -26.63
CA GLY A 99 9.23 7.83 -25.38
C GLY A 99 10.65 8.29 -25.11
N MET A 100 10.90 8.66 -23.86
CA MET A 100 12.16 9.22 -23.40
C MET A 100 12.75 8.36 -22.29
N LEU A 101 14.04 8.02 -22.42
CA LEU A 101 14.82 7.34 -21.40
C LEU A 101 15.92 8.27 -20.89
N GLY A 102 15.78 8.78 -19.67
CA GLY A 102 16.64 9.87 -19.20
C GLY A 102 16.42 11.13 -20.06
N ASN A 103 17.46 11.57 -20.77
CA ASN A 103 17.37 12.68 -21.74
C ASN A 103 17.40 12.22 -23.21
N THR A 104 17.32 10.91 -23.47
CA THR A 104 17.41 10.35 -24.82
C THR A 104 16.03 9.93 -25.33
N LYS A 105 15.63 10.41 -26.51
CA LYS A 105 14.40 9.98 -27.19
C LYS A 105 14.64 8.65 -27.91
N LEU A 106 13.73 7.70 -27.73
CA LEU A 106 13.84 6.34 -28.25
C LEU A 106 12.48 5.83 -28.77
N THR A 107 12.53 5.12 -29.89
CA THR A 107 11.39 4.41 -30.48
C THR A 107 11.68 2.92 -30.54
N PHE A 108 10.89 2.13 -29.82
CA PHE A 108 11.00 0.67 -29.80
C PHE A 108 9.91 0.04 -30.67
N VAL A 109 10.29 -0.85 -31.58
CA VAL A 109 9.38 -1.50 -32.53
C VAL A 109 9.49 -3.02 -32.40
N ASN A 110 8.44 -3.68 -31.93
CA ASN A 110 8.38 -5.13 -31.84
C ASN A 110 7.51 -5.71 -32.96
N VAL A 111 8.04 -6.67 -33.73
CA VAL A 111 7.35 -7.30 -34.88
C VAL A 111 7.20 -8.82 -34.74
N TYR A 112 6.11 -9.33 -35.31
CA TYR A 112 5.86 -10.76 -35.56
C TYR A 112 5.28 -10.91 -36.98
N LEU A 113 6.17 -11.11 -37.97
CA LEU A 113 5.79 -11.16 -39.37
C LEU A 113 5.16 -12.52 -39.73
N PRO A 114 4.17 -12.57 -40.64
CA PRO A 114 3.55 -13.83 -41.06
C PRO A 114 4.45 -14.69 -41.94
N ASN A 115 4.27 -16.02 -41.92
CA ASN A 115 4.97 -16.99 -42.80
C ASN A 115 4.75 -16.78 -44.30
N ARG A 116 3.71 -16.02 -44.68
CA ARG A 116 3.41 -15.61 -46.06
C ARG A 116 3.20 -14.10 -46.07
N LEU A 117 3.66 -13.42 -47.12
CA LEU A 117 3.53 -11.96 -47.31
C LEU A 117 4.40 -11.11 -46.35
N GLN A 118 5.57 -11.62 -45.96
CA GLN A 118 6.54 -10.95 -45.08
C GLN A 118 6.85 -9.52 -45.55
N THR A 119 7.19 -9.34 -46.83
CA THR A 119 7.58 -8.05 -47.42
C THR A 119 6.44 -7.03 -47.41
N LYS A 120 5.20 -7.48 -47.66
CA LYS A 120 4.00 -6.62 -47.57
C LYS A 120 3.77 -6.13 -46.14
N CYS A 121 3.96 -7.02 -45.15
CA CYS A 121 3.83 -6.66 -43.73
C CYS A 121 4.95 -5.71 -43.31
N LEU A 122 6.21 -5.98 -43.68
CA LEU A 122 7.34 -5.10 -43.39
C LEU A 122 7.14 -3.69 -43.98
N ARG A 123 6.72 -3.55 -45.24
CA ARG A 123 6.41 -2.24 -45.84
C ARG A 123 5.37 -1.45 -45.03
N LYS A 124 4.34 -2.14 -44.51
CA LYS A 124 3.32 -1.52 -43.65
C LYS A 124 3.96 -1.02 -42.34
N VAL A 125 4.86 -1.80 -41.74
CA VAL A 125 5.59 -1.40 -40.53
C VAL A 125 6.47 -0.19 -40.81
N LEU A 126 7.31 -0.23 -41.86
CA LEU A 126 8.25 0.85 -42.18
C LEU A 126 7.53 2.17 -42.52
N ARG A 127 6.44 2.12 -43.31
CA ARG A 127 5.61 3.32 -43.57
C ARG A 127 5.01 3.92 -42.30
N ARG A 128 4.59 3.09 -41.35
CA ARG A 128 4.08 3.60 -40.06
C ARG A 128 5.21 4.11 -39.17
N LEU A 129 6.39 3.51 -39.28
CA LEU A 129 7.56 3.92 -38.51
C LEU A 129 8.02 5.31 -38.94
N SER A 130 8.07 5.61 -40.25
CA SER A 130 8.45 6.93 -40.76
C SER A 130 7.53 8.06 -40.27
N GLU A 131 6.24 7.76 -40.05
CA GLU A 131 5.26 8.70 -39.51
C GLU A 131 5.36 8.87 -37.98
N PHE A 132 5.88 7.87 -37.28
CA PHE A 132 5.78 7.76 -35.81
C PHE A 132 7.09 8.00 -35.07
N GLN A 133 8.22 7.71 -35.71
CA GLN A 133 9.53 7.65 -35.07
C GLN A 133 9.99 9.00 -34.52
N GLU A 134 10.72 8.93 -33.41
CA GLU A 134 11.43 10.07 -32.82
C GLU A 134 12.65 9.56 -32.04
N GLY A 135 13.78 10.24 -32.21
CA GLY A 135 15.06 9.80 -31.64
C GLY A 135 15.55 8.47 -32.25
N PHE A 136 16.32 7.69 -31.50
CA PHE A 136 16.90 6.45 -32.03
C PHE A 136 15.87 5.33 -32.10
N VAL A 137 15.90 4.57 -33.20
CA VAL A 137 15.01 3.44 -33.44
C VAL A 137 15.70 2.12 -33.12
N VAL A 138 14.99 1.27 -32.36
CA VAL A 138 15.34 -0.14 -32.17
C VAL A 138 14.16 -1.00 -32.60
N LEU A 139 14.32 -1.72 -33.71
CA LEU A 139 13.35 -2.67 -34.23
C LEU A 139 13.80 -4.08 -33.89
N GLY A 140 12.92 -4.93 -33.38
CA GLY A 140 13.27 -6.32 -33.11
C GLY A 140 12.08 -7.24 -33.13
N GLY A 141 12.34 -8.54 -33.29
CA GLY A 141 11.31 -9.56 -33.26
C GLY A 141 11.51 -10.67 -34.28
N ASP A 142 10.44 -11.42 -34.49
CA ASP A 142 10.41 -12.58 -35.36
C ASP A 142 9.93 -12.15 -36.75
N CYS A 143 10.83 -12.24 -37.72
CA CYS A 143 10.57 -11.85 -39.10
C CYS A 143 10.12 -13.02 -39.98
N ASN A 144 10.15 -14.27 -39.48
CA ASN A 144 9.81 -15.48 -40.24
C ASN A 144 10.48 -15.53 -41.63
N VAL A 145 11.72 -15.00 -41.73
CA VAL A 145 12.55 -14.97 -42.93
C VAL A 145 14.03 -15.02 -42.56
N SER A 146 14.79 -15.86 -43.26
CA SER A 146 16.26 -15.89 -43.17
C SER A 146 16.86 -14.95 -44.20
N LEU A 147 17.78 -14.07 -43.81
CA LEU A 147 18.28 -12.99 -44.67
C LEU A 147 19.59 -13.36 -45.37
N ASP A 148 20.58 -13.86 -44.64
CA ASP A 148 21.93 -14.18 -45.11
C ASP A 148 22.08 -15.68 -45.41
N MET A 149 21.65 -16.13 -46.59
CA MET A 149 21.84 -17.52 -47.02
C MET A 149 23.22 -17.72 -47.67
N PRO A 150 23.91 -18.86 -47.46
CA PRO A 150 23.49 -20.03 -46.67
C PRO A 150 23.77 -19.94 -45.16
N ALA A 151 24.29 -18.82 -44.66
CA ALA A 151 24.72 -18.71 -43.25
C ALA A 151 23.56 -18.83 -42.24
N ASP A 152 22.35 -18.45 -42.62
CA ASP A 152 21.17 -18.38 -41.74
C ASP A 152 20.30 -19.66 -41.72
N CYS A 153 20.67 -20.73 -42.44
CA CYS A 153 19.93 -22.01 -42.43
C CYS A 153 20.85 -23.21 -42.72
N VAL A 154 20.68 -24.34 -42.01
CA VAL A 154 21.56 -25.52 -42.11
C VAL A 154 21.48 -26.23 -43.48
N GLN A 155 20.30 -26.25 -44.11
CA GLN A 155 20.11 -26.80 -45.45
C GLN A 155 19.52 -25.73 -46.38
N GLY A 156 20.32 -25.31 -47.36
CA GLY A 156 20.07 -24.14 -48.20
C GLY A 156 18.95 -24.35 -49.21
N GLY A 157 18.13 -23.31 -49.39
CA GLY A 157 17.28 -23.11 -50.57
C GLY A 157 17.74 -21.89 -51.36
N VAL A 158 17.61 -21.95 -52.69
CA VAL A 158 17.94 -20.90 -53.68
C VAL A 158 17.51 -19.50 -53.20
N CYS A 159 18.31 -18.47 -53.50
CA CYS A 159 18.01 -17.05 -53.22
C CYS A 159 16.62 -16.66 -53.75
N SER A 160 15.63 -16.55 -52.86
CA SER A 160 14.27 -16.19 -53.27
C SER A 160 14.15 -14.67 -53.46
N SER A 161 13.37 -14.25 -54.46
CA SER A 161 13.05 -12.84 -54.76
C SER A 161 12.55 -12.07 -53.53
N LEU A 162 11.86 -12.76 -52.62
CA LEU A 162 11.39 -12.24 -51.34
C LEU A 162 12.53 -11.71 -50.44
N ARG A 163 13.68 -12.41 -50.37
CA ARG A 163 14.81 -12.00 -49.52
C ARG A 163 15.49 -10.74 -50.03
N VAL A 164 15.67 -10.66 -51.36
CA VAL A 164 16.24 -9.48 -52.02
C VAL A 164 15.36 -8.25 -51.78
N GLN A 165 14.04 -8.40 -51.93
CA GLN A 165 13.11 -7.32 -51.64
C GLN A 165 13.12 -6.92 -50.16
N PHE A 166 13.21 -7.89 -49.24
CA PHE A 166 13.24 -7.62 -47.80
C PHE A 166 14.49 -6.81 -47.40
N ARG A 167 15.67 -7.18 -47.92
CA ARG A 167 16.91 -6.42 -47.70
C ARG A 167 16.85 -5.01 -48.28
N LYS A 168 16.33 -4.86 -49.50
CA LYS A 168 16.17 -3.54 -50.13
C LYS A 168 15.31 -2.60 -49.27
N LEU A 169 14.28 -3.12 -48.60
CA LEU A 169 13.44 -2.33 -47.69
C LEU A 169 14.21 -1.91 -46.43
N LEU A 170 14.95 -2.82 -45.79
CA LEU A 170 15.75 -2.49 -44.61
C LEU A 170 16.86 -1.47 -44.93
N SER A 171 17.52 -1.61 -46.09
CA SER A 171 18.55 -0.67 -46.52
C SER A 171 18.00 0.71 -46.86
N ALA A 172 16.78 0.80 -47.39
CA ALA A 172 16.13 2.07 -47.71
C ALA A 172 15.85 2.90 -46.44
N ASP A 173 15.59 2.25 -45.31
CA ASP A 173 15.36 2.89 -44.01
C ASP A 173 16.61 2.88 -43.10
N HIS A 174 17.80 2.58 -43.64
CA HIS A 174 19.08 2.54 -42.92
C HIS A 174 19.08 1.65 -41.65
N LEU A 175 18.30 0.56 -41.67
CA LEU A 175 18.18 -0.39 -40.57
C LEU A 175 19.22 -1.51 -40.70
N MET A 176 20.10 -1.61 -39.71
CA MET A 176 21.27 -2.49 -39.71
C MET A 176 21.08 -3.68 -38.77
N ASP A 177 21.37 -4.91 -39.24
CA ASP A 177 21.31 -6.13 -38.43
C ASP A 177 22.46 -6.17 -37.39
N CYS A 178 22.10 -5.99 -36.12
CA CYS A 178 23.06 -5.91 -35.02
C CYS A 178 23.88 -7.20 -34.84
N TRP A 179 23.28 -8.37 -35.07
CA TRP A 179 23.96 -9.65 -34.82
C TRP A 179 24.94 -9.97 -35.94
N ARG A 180 24.52 -9.82 -37.21
CA ARG A 180 25.39 -10.08 -38.36
C ARG A 180 26.57 -9.11 -38.43
N LEU A 181 26.36 -7.83 -38.07
CA LEU A 181 27.47 -6.87 -37.95
C LEU A 181 28.51 -7.29 -36.91
N SER A 182 28.06 -7.82 -35.77
CA SER A 182 28.96 -8.30 -34.72
C SER A 182 29.59 -9.67 -35.05
N ASN A 183 28.97 -10.44 -35.95
CA ASN A 183 29.36 -11.82 -36.28
C ASN A 183 29.28 -12.10 -37.80
N PRO A 184 30.14 -11.49 -38.65
CA PRO A 184 29.97 -11.55 -40.10
C PRO A 184 30.02 -12.96 -40.68
N ALA A 185 30.97 -13.79 -40.21
CA ALA A 185 31.23 -15.13 -40.75
C ALA A 185 30.64 -16.29 -39.92
N VAL A 186 30.01 -16.00 -38.77
CA VAL A 186 29.52 -17.05 -37.86
C VAL A 186 28.16 -17.58 -38.34
N LYS A 187 27.97 -18.90 -38.26
CA LYS A 187 26.68 -19.58 -38.47
C LYS A 187 26.07 -19.94 -37.12
N ASP A 188 24.94 -19.33 -36.80
CA ASP A 188 24.14 -19.66 -35.63
C ASP A 188 22.66 -19.32 -35.90
N TYR A 189 21.75 -19.92 -35.15
CA TYR A 189 20.34 -20.01 -35.48
C TYR A 189 19.44 -19.65 -34.30
N THR A 190 18.32 -19.01 -34.57
CA THR A 190 17.37 -18.57 -33.53
C THR A 190 16.16 -19.48 -33.38
N PHE A 191 15.90 -20.39 -34.33
CA PHE A 191 14.70 -21.24 -34.34
C PHE A 191 15.03 -22.67 -34.75
N TYR A 192 14.42 -23.64 -34.07
CA TYR A 192 14.40 -25.05 -34.45
C TYR A 192 12.99 -25.50 -34.87
N SER A 193 12.83 -25.94 -36.11
CA SER A 193 11.56 -26.46 -36.61
C SER A 193 11.43 -27.96 -36.31
N HIS A 194 10.53 -28.33 -35.40
CA HIS A 194 10.23 -29.75 -35.14
C HIS A 194 9.62 -30.47 -36.35
N ALA A 195 8.83 -29.76 -37.17
CA ALA A 195 8.17 -30.35 -38.33
C ALA A 195 9.16 -30.67 -39.46
N PHE A 196 10.14 -29.79 -39.67
CA PHE A 196 11.13 -29.92 -40.73
C PHE A 196 12.51 -30.37 -40.23
N LYS A 197 12.65 -30.63 -38.92
CA LYS A 197 13.88 -31.04 -38.22
C LYS A 197 15.11 -30.22 -38.63
N LYS A 198 14.96 -28.89 -38.69
CA LYS A 198 16.00 -27.99 -39.19
C LYS A 198 16.09 -26.69 -38.41
N TYR A 199 17.27 -26.07 -38.44
CA TYR A 199 17.56 -24.79 -37.81
C TYR A 199 17.55 -23.63 -38.82
N SER A 200 17.05 -22.47 -38.36
CA SER A 200 17.07 -21.22 -39.13
C SER A 200 17.22 -20.00 -38.22
N ARG A 201 17.87 -18.94 -38.71
CA ARG A 201 17.86 -17.60 -38.09
C ARG A 201 16.71 -16.80 -38.68
N ILE A 202 15.76 -16.42 -37.83
CA ILE A 202 14.54 -15.67 -38.22
C ILE A 202 14.18 -14.54 -37.23
N ASP A 203 14.88 -14.46 -36.10
CA ASP A 203 14.72 -13.41 -35.09
C ASP A 203 15.87 -12.41 -35.19
N TYR A 204 15.56 -11.11 -35.16
CA TYR A 204 16.53 -10.04 -35.41
C TYR A 204 16.37 -8.85 -34.46
N PHE A 205 17.47 -8.11 -34.30
CA PHE A 205 17.47 -6.72 -33.85
C PHE A 205 18.09 -5.86 -34.95
N PHE A 206 17.33 -4.86 -35.39
CA PHE A 206 17.77 -3.82 -36.28
C PHE A 206 17.82 -2.48 -35.55
N VAL A 207 18.87 -1.73 -35.80
CA VAL A 207 19.01 -0.35 -35.32
C VAL A 207 19.32 0.56 -36.50
N GLU A 208 18.92 1.82 -36.40
CA GLU A 208 19.34 2.83 -37.37
C GLU A 208 20.87 2.97 -37.33
N HIS A 209 21.50 3.27 -38.47
CA HIS A 209 22.94 3.46 -38.59
C HIS A 209 23.54 4.38 -37.49
N ARG A 210 22.86 5.49 -37.14
CA ARG A 210 23.30 6.44 -36.10
C ARG A 210 23.31 5.86 -34.68
N ALA A 211 22.53 4.80 -34.44
CA ALA A 211 22.46 4.12 -33.15
C ALA A 211 23.53 3.02 -32.98
N LEU A 212 24.35 2.75 -34.01
CA LEU A 212 25.39 1.70 -33.95
C LEU A 212 26.44 1.96 -32.87
N GLU A 213 26.81 3.23 -32.62
CA GLU A 213 27.79 3.59 -31.58
C GLU A 213 27.34 3.19 -30.16
N MET A 214 26.02 3.08 -29.97
CA MET A 214 25.41 2.66 -28.71
C MET A 214 25.45 1.13 -28.54
N VAL A 215 25.58 0.37 -29.63
CA VAL A 215 25.59 -1.09 -29.57
C VAL A 215 26.93 -1.57 -29.00
N ARG A 216 26.88 -2.36 -27.93
CA ARG A 216 28.06 -2.98 -27.31
C ARG A 216 28.20 -4.45 -27.63
N SER A 217 27.10 -5.17 -27.76
CA SER A 217 27.11 -6.58 -28.18
C SER A 217 25.72 -7.05 -28.59
N CYS A 218 25.65 -7.96 -29.57
CA CYS A 218 24.44 -8.71 -29.90
C CYS A 218 24.75 -10.22 -29.93
N LYS A 219 24.01 -11.05 -29.18
CA LYS A 219 24.27 -12.49 -28.99
C LYS A 219 23.00 -13.32 -29.08
N ILE A 220 23.10 -14.54 -29.62
CA ILE A 220 22.05 -15.56 -29.59
C ILE A 220 22.28 -16.45 -28.38
N GLY A 221 21.24 -16.68 -27.57
CA GLY A 221 21.28 -17.61 -26.44
C GLY A 221 20.90 -19.05 -26.82
N PRO A 222 21.03 -20.02 -25.91
CA PRO A 222 20.58 -21.39 -26.17
C PRO A 222 19.05 -21.50 -26.19
N ILE A 223 18.53 -22.47 -26.95
CA ILE A 223 17.11 -22.81 -26.95
C ILE A 223 16.83 -23.62 -25.68
N THR A 224 16.05 -23.04 -24.75
CA THR A 224 15.81 -23.64 -23.42
C THR A 224 14.43 -24.26 -23.28
N TRP A 225 13.37 -23.44 -23.30
CA TRP A 225 11.98 -23.88 -23.06
C TRP A 225 10.99 -23.43 -24.14
N SER A 226 11.42 -22.57 -25.05
CA SER A 226 10.72 -22.24 -26.30
C SER A 226 11.35 -23.03 -27.45
N ASP A 227 10.75 -22.99 -28.63
CA ASP A 227 11.35 -23.41 -29.91
C ASP A 227 12.28 -22.33 -30.50
N HIS A 228 12.29 -21.13 -29.90
CA HIS A 228 13.19 -20.04 -30.23
C HIS A 228 14.25 -19.80 -29.15
N ALA A 229 15.43 -19.39 -29.59
CA ALA A 229 16.49 -18.84 -28.77
C ALA A 229 16.22 -17.36 -28.44
N PRO A 230 16.57 -16.88 -27.24
CA PRO A 230 16.52 -15.46 -26.95
C PRO A 230 17.65 -14.73 -27.69
N LEU A 231 17.32 -13.62 -28.35
CA LEU A 231 18.28 -12.69 -28.92
C LEU A 231 18.57 -11.57 -27.91
N LEU A 232 19.84 -11.30 -27.62
CA LEU A 232 20.29 -10.39 -26.56
C LEU A 232 21.07 -9.23 -27.16
N LEU A 233 20.61 -7.99 -26.95
CA LEU A 233 21.28 -6.77 -27.41
C LEU A 233 21.66 -5.89 -26.21
N SER A 234 22.93 -5.50 -26.10
CA SER A 234 23.40 -4.57 -25.07
C SER A 234 23.64 -3.19 -25.66
N LEU A 235 22.98 -2.18 -25.12
CA LEU A 235 23.12 -0.77 -25.51
C LEU A 235 23.79 0.05 -24.39
N ALA A 236 24.77 0.88 -24.72
CA ALA A 236 25.34 1.86 -23.80
C ALA A 236 24.60 3.19 -23.95
N LEU A 237 23.96 3.65 -22.87
CA LEU A 237 23.26 4.94 -22.82
C LEU A 237 23.97 5.90 -21.84
N PRO A 238 24.19 7.17 -22.22
CA PRO A 238 24.66 8.20 -21.30
C PRO A 238 23.62 8.42 -20.18
N ASN A 239 24.08 8.61 -18.94
CA ASN A 239 23.27 9.08 -17.79
C ASN A 239 22.25 8.13 -17.14
N LEU A 240 22.26 6.82 -17.43
CA LEU A 240 21.40 5.86 -16.72
C LEU A 240 21.98 5.46 -15.35
N VAL A 241 21.33 5.86 -14.24
CA VAL A 241 21.72 5.53 -12.85
C VAL A 241 20.88 4.37 -12.31
N ARG A 242 21.53 3.32 -11.78
CA ARG A 242 20.84 2.15 -11.19
C ARG A 242 20.28 2.47 -9.80
N THR A 243 19.14 1.86 -9.46
CA THR A 243 18.54 1.95 -8.13
C THR A 243 19.27 1.06 -7.12
N GLU A 244 19.54 1.58 -5.94
CA GLU A 244 20.04 0.82 -4.79
C GLU A 244 18.87 0.19 -4.04
N ASN A 245 18.95 -1.12 -3.76
CA ASN A 245 17.96 -1.78 -2.91
C ASN A 245 18.55 -1.94 -1.51
N ALA A 246 17.84 -1.45 -0.49
CA ALA A 246 18.13 -1.77 0.89
C ALA A 246 18.03 -3.28 1.13
N TRP A 247 18.93 -3.83 1.94
CA TRP A 247 18.90 -5.25 2.30
C TRP A 247 17.61 -5.57 3.07
N ARG A 248 17.08 -6.77 2.82
CA ARG A 248 15.94 -7.32 3.54
C ARG A 248 16.13 -8.82 3.68
N LEU A 249 15.86 -9.36 4.87
CA LEU A 249 15.92 -10.79 5.11
C LEU A 249 14.97 -11.54 4.17
N ASN A 250 15.53 -12.52 3.48
CA ASN A 250 14.76 -13.44 2.64
C ASN A 250 14.10 -14.52 3.52
N GLU A 251 12.83 -14.32 3.87
CA GLU A 251 12.06 -15.23 4.74
C GLU A 251 12.04 -16.69 4.28
N SER A 252 12.24 -16.96 2.99
CA SER A 252 12.35 -18.34 2.47
C SER A 252 13.62 -19.09 2.91
N LEU A 253 14.60 -18.40 3.49
CA LEU A 253 15.72 -19.07 4.14
C LEU A 253 15.26 -19.74 5.45
N LEU A 254 14.28 -19.16 6.14
CA LEU A 254 13.79 -19.65 7.43
C LEU A 254 12.80 -20.83 7.29
N SER A 255 12.33 -21.13 6.09
CA SER A 255 11.49 -22.32 5.86
C SER A 255 12.29 -23.63 5.85
N ASP A 256 13.61 -23.56 5.66
CA ASP A 256 14.48 -24.73 5.63
C ASP A 256 14.94 -25.10 7.05
N PRO A 257 14.69 -26.33 7.55
CA PRO A 257 15.15 -26.78 8.85
C PRO A 257 16.67 -26.70 9.05
N MET A 258 17.47 -27.05 8.03
CA MET A 258 18.93 -27.02 8.13
C MET A 258 19.45 -25.60 8.31
N THR A 259 18.92 -24.65 7.55
CA THR A 259 19.23 -23.22 7.71
C THR A 259 18.85 -22.72 9.11
N ARG A 260 17.71 -23.17 9.66
CA ARG A 260 17.32 -22.80 11.02
C ARG A 260 18.32 -23.33 12.05
N ALA A 261 18.77 -24.57 11.91
CA ALA A 261 19.78 -25.14 12.80
C ALA A 261 21.13 -24.40 12.72
N GLU A 262 21.62 -24.11 11.50
CA GLU A 262 22.86 -23.35 11.27
C GLU A 262 22.80 -21.95 11.90
N VAL A 263 21.68 -21.24 11.72
CA VAL A 263 21.48 -19.91 12.33
C VAL A 263 21.31 -19.99 13.85
N THR A 264 20.69 -21.06 14.37
CA THR A 264 20.53 -21.30 15.82
C THR A 264 21.91 -21.46 16.47
N ALA A 265 22.76 -22.33 15.92
CA ALA A 265 24.14 -22.51 16.40
C ALA A 265 24.95 -21.22 16.31
N SER A 266 24.82 -20.45 15.21
CA SER A 266 25.49 -19.15 15.07
C SER A 266 25.03 -18.13 16.11
N LEU A 267 23.75 -18.12 16.46
CA LEU A 267 23.20 -17.25 17.51
C LEU A 267 23.71 -17.67 18.89
N GLU A 268 23.68 -18.96 19.20
CA GLU A 268 24.14 -19.50 20.48
C GLU A 268 25.62 -19.23 20.69
N ASN A 269 26.47 -19.52 19.70
CA ASN A 269 27.92 -19.22 19.77
C ASN A 269 28.17 -17.72 19.96
N TYR A 270 27.51 -16.87 19.16
CA TYR A 270 27.66 -15.42 19.29
C TYR A 270 27.34 -14.95 20.72
N PHE A 271 26.20 -15.39 21.27
CA PHE A 271 25.75 -14.96 22.59
C PHE A 271 26.49 -15.64 23.75
N LEU A 272 27.17 -16.75 23.51
CA LEU A 272 28.08 -17.40 24.46
C LEU A 272 29.41 -16.63 24.56
N GLU A 273 29.94 -16.18 23.42
CA GLU A 273 31.22 -15.48 23.36
C GLU A 273 31.14 -14.00 23.76
N ASN A 274 30.00 -13.34 23.50
CA ASN A 274 29.91 -11.87 23.56
C ASN A 274 29.05 -11.33 24.69
N ASP A 275 28.24 -12.15 25.38
CA ASP A 275 27.42 -11.68 26.52
C ASP A 275 28.19 -11.80 27.83
N THR A 276 29.29 -11.05 27.89
CA THR A 276 30.12 -10.87 29.08
C THR A 276 29.71 -9.60 29.83
N ASP A 277 30.18 -9.45 31.07
CA ASP A 277 29.84 -8.27 31.89
C ASP A 277 30.57 -6.99 31.43
N ASP A 278 31.60 -7.12 30.58
CA ASP A 278 32.40 -5.99 30.06
C ASP A 278 31.69 -5.19 28.96
N VAL A 279 30.64 -5.75 28.35
CA VAL A 279 29.93 -5.14 27.23
C VAL A 279 28.46 -4.95 27.59
N THR A 280 27.92 -3.78 27.27
CA THR A 280 26.52 -3.48 27.60
C THR A 280 25.58 -4.44 26.84
N PRO A 281 24.50 -4.94 27.48
CA PRO A 281 23.55 -5.82 26.83
C PRO A 281 22.92 -5.23 25.55
N ALA A 282 22.75 -3.90 25.50
CA ALA A 282 22.27 -3.20 24.31
C ALA A 282 23.27 -3.26 23.14
N THR A 283 24.58 -3.12 23.42
CA THR A 283 25.63 -3.25 22.40
C THR A 283 25.70 -4.68 21.87
N VAL A 284 25.67 -5.69 22.75
CA VAL A 284 25.64 -7.11 22.37
C VAL A 284 24.40 -7.41 21.50
N TRP A 285 23.26 -6.84 21.87
CA TRP A 285 22.04 -6.95 21.07
C TRP A 285 22.17 -6.32 19.68
N GLU A 286 22.74 -5.13 19.53
CA GLU A 286 22.89 -4.57 18.18
C GLU A 286 23.93 -5.29 17.33
N ALA A 287 25.04 -5.70 17.95
CA ALA A 287 26.11 -6.40 17.26
C ALA A 287 25.64 -7.78 16.73
N HIS A 288 24.78 -8.52 17.45
CA HIS A 288 24.22 -9.79 16.94
C HIS A 288 23.48 -9.58 15.61
N LYS A 289 22.69 -8.49 15.49
CA LYS A 289 21.97 -8.20 14.24
C LYS A 289 22.92 -7.95 13.09
N CYS A 290 24.06 -7.30 13.33
CA CYS A 290 25.08 -7.08 12.31
C CYS A 290 25.72 -8.40 11.85
N VAL A 291 26.14 -9.24 12.80
CA VAL A 291 26.73 -10.56 12.54
C VAL A 291 25.76 -11.44 11.76
N LEU A 292 24.51 -11.56 12.25
CA LEU A 292 23.51 -12.41 11.60
C LEU A 292 23.07 -11.87 10.25
N ARG A 293 23.06 -10.54 10.03
CA ARG A 293 22.87 -9.98 8.70
C ARG A 293 23.96 -10.45 7.75
N GLY A 294 25.22 -10.42 8.18
CA GLY A 294 26.35 -10.98 7.43
C GLY A 294 26.15 -12.47 7.10
N ALA A 295 25.80 -13.28 8.11
CA ALA A 295 25.52 -14.71 7.95
C ALA A 295 24.38 -14.96 6.94
N PHE A 296 23.26 -14.24 7.05
CA PHE A 296 22.15 -14.36 6.09
C PHE A 296 22.52 -13.93 4.67
N ILE A 297 23.37 -12.90 4.52
CA ILE A 297 23.89 -12.49 3.22
C ILE A 297 24.77 -13.61 2.63
N GLN A 298 25.68 -14.18 3.44
CA GLN A 298 26.56 -15.26 3.03
C GLN A 298 25.75 -16.51 2.63
N LEU A 299 24.78 -16.92 3.45
CA LEU A 299 23.86 -18.02 3.16
C LEU A 299 23.07 -17.80 1.87
N GLY A 300 22.53 -16.59 1.70
CA GLY A 300 21.83 -16.18 0.50
C GLY A 300 22.73 -16.21 -0.74
N SER A 301 23.97 -15.77 -0.59
CA SER A 301 25.00 -15.77 -1.64
C SER A 301 25.44 -17.18 -2.01
N ARG A 302 25.76 -18.04 -1.03
CA ARG A 302 26.12 -19.46 -1.22
C ARG A 302 25.03 -20.20 -2.01
N ARG A 303 23.78 -20.13 -1.55
CA ARG A 303 22.62 -20.73 -2.23
C ARG A 303 22.29 -20.14 -3.59
N LYS A 304 22.73 -18.91 -3.84
CA LYS A 304 22.63 -18.30 -5.16
C LYS A 304 23.74 -18.84 -6.05
N LYS A 305 24.99 -18.91 -5.56
CA LYS A 305 26.16 -19.42 -6.26
C LYS A 305 26.01 -20.89 -6.65
N GLU A 306 25.67 -21.79 -5.72
CA GLU A 306 25.44 -23.22 -5.99
C GLU A 306 24.42 -23.43 -7.10
N ARG A 307 23.31 -22.69 -7.02
CA ARG A 307 22.24 -22.76 -8.01
C ARG A 307 22.61 -22.13 -9.34
N THR A 308 23.33 -21.01 -9.34
CA THR A 308 23.86 -20.39 -10.55
C THR A 308 24.85 -21.34 -11.22
N ALA A 309 25.76 -21.96 -10.48
CA ALA A 309 26.69 -22.96 -10.98
C ALA A 309 25.95 -24.15 -11.62
N ARG A 310 24.95 -24.72 -10.95
CA ARG A 310 24.14 -25.82 -11.54
C ARG A 310 23.36 -25.39 -12.78
N THR A 311 22.88 -24.14 -12.81
CA THR A 311 22.20 -23.58 -13.98
C THR A 311 23.17 -23.37 -15.14
N GLU A 312 24.39 -22.89 -14.86
CA GLU A 312 25.44 -22.67 -15.86
C GLU A 312 26.04 -23.97 -16.38
N GLU A 313 26.15 -25.00 -15.55
CA GLU A 313 26.51 -26.37 -15.93
C GLU A 313 25.50 -26.94 -16.93
N LEU A 314 24.21 -26.98 -16.57
CA LEU A 314 23.15 -27.44 -17.47
C LEU A 314 23.10 -26.62 -18.76
N LEU A 315 23.31 -25.30 -18.71
CA LEU A 315 23.33 -24.46 -19.90
C LEU A 315 24.55 -24.76 -20.78
N ARG A 316 25.73 -25.03 -20.21
CA ARG A 316 26.92 -25.44 -20.97
C ARG A 316 26.70 -26.77 -21.66
N GLU A 317 26.15 -27.76 -20.96
CA GLU A 317 25.79 -29.06 -21.53
C GLU A 317 24.76 -28.90 -22.67
N ILE A 318 23.70 -28.10 -22.45
CA ILE A 318 22.71 -27.79 -23.49
C ILE A 318 23.38 -27.10 -24.68
N THR A 319 24.23 -26.10 -24.48
CA THR A 319 24.90 -25.38 -25.58
C THR A 319 25.84 -26.28 -26.37
N ALA A 320 26.64 -27.11 -25.71
CA ALA A 320 27.57 -28.04 -26.37
C ALA A 320 26.81 -29.09 -27.20
N LEU A 321 25.78 -29.69 -26.61
CA LEU A 321 24.96 -30.69 -27.28
C LEU A 321 24.08 -30.06 -28.40
N GLU A 322 23.63 -28.81 -28.23
CA GLU A 322 22.90 -28.07 -29.26
C GLU A 322 23.83 -27.71 -30.43
N LEU A 323 25.09 -27.37 -30.19
CA LEU A 323 26.09 -27.11 -31.23
C LEU A 323 26.40 -28.39 -32.04
N THR A 324 26.50 -29.53 -31.34
CA THR A 324 26.67 -30.86 -31.95
C THR A 324 25.45 -31.17 -32.83
N HIS A 325 24.24 -31.04 -32.27
CA HIS A 325 23.00 -31.31 -33.00
C HIS A 325 22.75 -30.35 -34.18
N LYS A 326 23.17 -29.09 -34.09
CA LYS A 326 23.14 -28.12 -35.20
C LYS A 326 24.01 -28.57 -36.39
N SER A 327 25.01 -29.41 -36.14
CA SER A 327 25.96 -29.89 -37.14
C SER A 327 25.55 -31.23 -37.75
N ASP A 328 25.11 -32.19 -36.93
CA ASP A 328 24.81 -33.58 -37.37
C ASP A 328 23.32 -33.91 -37.53
N LEU A 329 22.42 -33.12 -36.93
CA LEU A 329 20.98 -33.38 -36.82
C LEU A 329 20.61 -34.76 -36.21
N ASP A 330 21.47 -35.32 -35.35
CA ASP A 330 21.30 -36.64 -34.75
C ASP A 330 20.08 -36.71 -33.79
N PRO A 331 19.15 -37.67 -33.98
CA PRO A 331 17.98 -37.83 -33.11
C PRO A 331 18.28 -38.15 -31.63
N GLU A 332 19.37 -38.86 -31.32
CA GLU A 332 19.70 -39.23 -29.93
C GLU A 332 20.25 -38.02 -29.16
N SER A 333 21.10 -37.21 -29.81
CA SER A 333 21.53 -35.90 -29.33
C SER A 333 20.34 -34.98 -29.04
N PHE A 334 19.29 -35.02 -29.88
CA PHE A 334 18.04 -34.30 -29.63
C PHE A 334 17.27 -34.82 -28.40
N ARG A 335 17.20 -36.14 -28.19
CA ARG A 335 16.56 -36.74 -27.01
C ARG A 335 17.26 -36.31 -25.72
N GLN A 336 18.60 -36.34 -25.71
CA GLN A 336 19.39 -35.86 -24.58
C GLN A 336 19.18 -34.37 -24.31
N LEU A 337 19.08 -33.53 -25.35
CA LEU A 337 18.71 -32.11 -25.21
C LEU A 337 17.36 -31.91 -24.50
N VAL A 338 16.36 -32.74 -24.82
CA VAL A 338 15.03 -32.68 -24.17
C VAL A 338 15.13 -32.99 -22.67
N LEU A 339 15.95 -33.97 -22.28
CA LEU A 339 16.16 -34.33 -20.87
C LEU A 339 16.84 -33.20 -20.09
N LEU A 340 17.94 -32.64 -20.62
CA LEU A 340 18.66 -31.53 -20.00
C LEU A 340 17.78 -30.27 -19.87
N ARG A 341 16.98 -29.96 -20.90
CA ARG A 341 16.00 -28.87 -20.86
C ARG A 341 14.92 -29.10 -19.80
N ALA A 342 14.49 -30.36 -19.60
CA ALA A 342 13.53 -30.70 -18.55
C ALA A 342 14.12 -30.49 -17.14
N ASP A 343 15.38 -30.85 -16.92
CA ASP A 343 16.06 -30.64 -15.64
C ASP A 343 16.29 -29.14 -15.35
N LEU A 344 16.68 -28.36 -16.36
CA LEU A 344 16.70 -26.90 -16.25
C LEU A 344 15.31 -26.35 -15.89
N ALA A 345 14.24 -26.87 -16.52
CA ALA A 345 12.88 -26.44 -16.23
C ALA A 345 12.44 -26.74 -14.79
N LYS A 346 12.90 -27.85 -14.17
CA LYS A 346 12.65 -28.15 -12.75
C LYS A 346 13.24 -27.06 -11.85
N LEU A 347 14.49 -26.65 -12.10
CA LEU A 347 15.16 -25.57 -11.34
C LEU A 347 14.43 -24.22 -11.51
N THR A 348 14.07 -23.87 -12.75
CA THR A 348 13.37 -22.60 -13.04
C THR A 348 11.98 -22.57 -12.42
N ASN A 349 11.26 -23.70 -12.42
CA ASN A 349 9.95 -23.81 -11.76
C ASN A 349 10.04 -23.61 -10.24
N ALA A 350 11.05 -24.18 -9.59
CA ALA A 350 11.28 -23.96 -8.16
C ALA A 350 11.61 -22.48 -7.85
N GLN A 351 12.38 -21.81 -8.72
CA GLN A 351 12.66 -20.38 -8.60
C GLN A 351 11.40 -19.52 -8.76
N VAL A 352 10.57 -19.85 -9.75
CA VAL A 352 9.27 -19.21 -9.98
C VAL A 352 8.40 -19.34 -8.73
N ALA A 353 8.24 -20.55 -8.19
CA ALA A 353 7.46 -20.77 -6.98
C ALA A 353 7.94 -19.89 -5.81
N ARG A 354 9.26 -19.79 -5.63
CA ARG A 354 9.88 -18.94 -4.60
C ARG A 354 9.64 -17.43 -4.84
N ALA A 355 9.81 -16.96 -6.07
CA ALA A 355 9.58 -15.56 -6.43
C ALA A 355 8.10 -15.16 -6.25
N LEU A 356 7.18 -16.08 -6.56
CA LEU A 356 5.74 -15.93 -6.35
C LEU A 356 5.38 -15.76 -4.86
N THR A 357 6.04 -16.51 -3.97
CA THR A 357 5.88 -16.37 -2.51
C THR A 357 6.40 -15.01 -2.02
N LEU A 358 7.58 -14.58 -2.48
CA LEU A 358 8.20 -13.31 -2.06
C LEU A 358 7.44 -12.07 -2.54
N THR A 359 6.87 -12.13 -3.74
CA THR A 359 6.09 -11.03 -4.33
C THR A 359 4.62 -11.02 -3.88
N LYS A 360 4.22 -11.96 -3.00
CA LYS A 360 2.81 -12.25 -2.68
C LYS A 360 1.96 -12.52 -3.94
N TYR A 361 2.59 -12.87 -5.06
CA TYR A 361 1.94 -13.08 -6.37
C TYR A 361 1.12 -14.38 -6.42
N ALA A 362 1.21 -15.22 -5.39
CA ALA A 362 0.21 -16.28 -5.13
C ALA A 362 -1.23 -15.75 -5.20
N TYR A 363 -1.47 -14.49 -4.77
CA TYR A 363 -2.75 -13.81 -4.95
C TYR A 363 -3.18 -13.69 -6.43
N TYR A 364 -2.25 -13.50 -7.36
CA TYR A 364 -2.52 -13.30 -8.79
C TYR A 364 -2.86 -14.60 -9.54
N THR A 365 -2.23 -15.73 -9.17
CA THR A 365 -2.24 -16.95 -10.00
C THR A 365 -3.12 -18.06 -9.44
N GLN A 366 -3.11 -18.30 -8.12
CA GLN A 366 -3.69 -19.52 -7.53
C GLN A 366 -5.08 -19.36 -6.88
N GLY A 367 -5.63 -18.15 -6.75
CA GLY A 367 -6.92 -17.96 -6.06
C GLY A 367 -8.14 -17.87 -6.98
N ASN A 368 -9.03 -18.87 -6.94
CA ASN A 368 -10.43 -18.53 -6.63
C ASN A 368 -10.46 -18.15 -5.14
N LYS A 369 -11.27 -17.14 -4.77
CA LYS A 369 -11.24 -16.38 -3.49
C LYS A 369 -10.24 -15.21 -3.53
N CYS A 370 -10.77 -13.98 -3.72
CA CYS A 370 -10.23 -12.64 -3.42
C CYS A 370 -8.78 -12.21 -3.78
N GLY A 371 -7.81 -13.12 -3.95
CA GLY A 371 -6.42 -12.79 -4.25
C GLY A 371 -6.25 -12.02 -5.56
N ARG A 372 -6.96 -12.39 -6.62
CA ARG A 372 -6.80 -11.73 -7.93
C ARG A 372 -7.27 -10.26 -7.91
N LEU A 373 -8.29 -9.98 -7.10
CA LEU A 373 -8.79 -8.62 -6.88
C LEU A 373 -7.83 -7.82 -6.00
N LEU A 374 -7.35 -8.43 -4.90
CA LEU A 374 -6.35 -7.83 -4.04
C LEU A 374 -5.08 -7.49 -4.83
N ALA A 375 -4.67 -8.36 -5.75
CA ALA A 375 -3.48 -8.14 -6.56
C ALA A 375 -3.67 -7.02 -7.61
N ARG A 376 -4.88 -6.83 -8.15
CA ARG A 376 -5.22 -5.65 -8.98
C ARG A 376 -5.29 -4.37 -8.15
N ALA A 377 -5.88 -4.40 -6.95
CA ALA A 377 -5.90 -3.27 -6.03
C ALA A 377 -4.47 -2.87 -5.64
N LEU A 378 -3.62 -3.85 -5.32
CA LEU A 378 -2.20 -3.65 -5.08
C LEU A 378 -1.51 -3.05 -6.32
N LYS A 379 -1.81 -3.50 -7.54
CA LYS A 379 -1.23 -2.93 -8.77
C LYS A 379 -1.63 -1.46 -8.98
N LYS A 380 -2.91 -1.10 -8.75
CA LYS A 380 -3.38 0.29 -8.81
C LYS A 380 -2.69 1.12 -7.72
N GLN A 381 -2.55 0.58 -6.51
CA GLN A 381 -1.83 1.21 -5.41
C GLN A 381 -0.34 1.39 -5.72
N TYR A 382 0.32 0.40 -6.33
CA TYR A 382 1.73 0.47 -6.74
C TYR A 382 1.96 1.51 -7.84
N GLN A 383 1.06 1.60 -8.81
CA GLN A 383 1.11 2.64 -9.84
C GLN A 383 0.88 4.04 -9.24
N ALA A 384 -0.01 4.15 -8.24
CA ALA A 384 -0.23 5.41 -7.52
C ALA A 384 0.94 5.81 -6.60
N THR A 385 1.76 4.85 -6.14
CA THR A 385 2.94 5.15 -5.28
C THR A 385 4.19 5.59 -6.04
N PHE A 386 4.24 5.43 -7.37
CA PHE A 386 5.34 5.97 -8.15
C PHE A 386 5.11 7.47 -8.35
N ILE A 387 6.09 8.29 -7.96
CA ILE A 387 5.99 9.75 -8.06
C ILE A 387 6.79 10.20 -9.29
N PRO A 388 6.13 10.59 -10.39
CA PRO A 388 6.82 10.95 -11.62
C PRO A 388 7.43 12.36 -11.57
N LYS A 389 6.79 13.27 -10.84
CA LYS A 389 7.23 14.66 -10.67
C LYS A 389 6.71 15.25 -9.36
N LEU A 390 7.39 16.28 -8.87
CA LEU A 390 7.05 16.99 -7.64
C LEU A 390 7.39 18.48 -7.80
N ARG A 391 6.65 19.36 -7.13
CA ARG A 391 6.98 20.78 -7.03
C ARG A 391 7.79 21.04 -5.76
N THR A 392 8.90 21.75 -5.90
CA THR A 392 9.76 22.16 -4.78
C THR A 392 9.17 23.35 -4.03
N SER A 393 9.76 23.70 -2.88
CA SER A 393 9.39 24.89 -2.10
C SER A 393 9.57 26.21 -2.85
N THR A 394 10.46 26.26 -3.85
CA THR A 394 10.70 27.45 -4.69
C THR A 394 9.77 27.53 -5.90
N GLY A 395 8.85 26.57 -6.07
CA GLY A 395 7.90 26.51 -7.18
C GLY A 395 8.40 25.77 -8.42
N SER A 396 9.66 25.34 -8.47
CA SER A 396 10.22 24.57 -9.60
C SER A 396 9.73 23.12 -9.59
N GLU A 397 9.49 22.53 -10.77
CA GLU A 397 9.13 21.11 -10.89
C GLU A 397 10.38 20.25 -11.09
N VAL A 398 10.50 19.19 -10.28
CA VAL A 398 11.56 18.17 -10.38
C VAL A 398 10.98 16.84 -10.85
N ASN A 399 11.72 16.13 -11.70
CA ASN A 399 11.28 14.88 -12.33
C ASN A 399 12.25 13.70 -12.12
N THR A 400 13.43 13.94 -11.55
CA THR A 400 14.37 12.86 -11.24
C THR A 400 14.07 12.28 -9.86
N THR A 401 14.24 10.96 -9.70
CA THR A 401 13.99 10.30 -8.40
C THR A 401 14.92 10.83 -7.29
N ARG A 402 16.12 11.32 -7.63
CA ARG A 402 17.03 11.95 -6.66
C ARG A 402 16.43 13.25 -6.16
N ASP A 403 16.09 14.15 -7.08
CA ASP A 403 15.65 15.50 -6.73
C ASP A 403 14.27 15.47 -6.06
N ILE A 404 13.41 14.53 -6.46
CA ILE A 404 12.15 14.27 -5.75
C ILE A 404 12.42 13.81 -4.30
N ALA A 405 13.38 12.90 -4.08
CA ALA A 405 13.73 12.46 -2.73
C ALA A 405 14.32 13.59 -1.87
N GLU A 406 15.15 14.45 -2.46
CA GLU A 406 15.71 15.63 -1.79
C GLU A 406 14.64 16.70 -1.50
N ALA A 407 13.67 16.91 -2.40
CA ALA A 407 12.56 17.82 -2.17
C ALA A 407 11.69 17.37 -0.98
N PHE A 408 11.43 16.06 -0.85
CA PHE A 408 10.78 15.53 0.35
C PHE A 408 11.69 15.64 1.59
N HIS A 409 12.99 15.41 1.46
CA HIS A 409 13.94 15.58 2.56
C HIS A 409 13.86 17.01 3.12
N ALA A 410 13.98 18.03 2.26
CA ALA A 410 13.88 19.43 2.66
C ALA A 410 12.53 19.74 3.34
N TYR A 411 11.42 19.28 2.76
CA TYR A 411 10.09 19.46 3.35
C TYR A 411 9.97 18.84 4.76
N TYR A 412 10.38 17.58 4.92
CA TYR A 412 10.29 16.89 6.21
C TYR A 412 11.33 17.39 7.22
N GLN A 413 12.48 17.86 6.76
CA GLN A 413 13.46 18.52 7.61
C GLN A 413 12.84 19.75 8.25
N THR A 414 12.17 20.63 7.49
CA THR A 414 11.44 21.77 8.07
C THR A 414 10.32 21.34 9.01
N LEU A 415 9.55 20.30 8.66
CA LEU A 415 8.43 19.83 9.49
C LEU A 415 8.89 19.28 10.86
N TYR A 416 10.03 18.57 10.90
CA TYR A 416 10.59 17.96 12.11
C TYR A 416 11.66 18.80 12.82
N ASN A 417 11.88 20.03 12.34
CA ASN A 417 12.75 21.04 12.95
C ASN A 417 11.96 22.36 13.07
N MET A 418 10.81 22.32 13.74
CA MET A 418 10.02 23.53 13.94
C MET A 418 10.80 24.57 14.74
N ASP A 419 10.70 25.83 14.34
CA ASP A 419 11.27 26.95 15.10
C ASP A 419 10.55 27.05 16.44
N LYS A 420 11.31 26.90 17.54
CA LYS A 420 10.77 26.84 18.90
C LYS A 420 10.98 28.20 19.54
N SER A 421 10.01 29.10 19.41
CA SER A 421 9.85 30.17 20.40
C SER A 421 9.51 29.50 21.73
N ARG A 422 10.54 29.24 22.55
CA ARG A 422 10.38 28.51 23.80
C ARG A 422 9.53 29.34 24.75
N VAL A 423 8.31 28.89 25.00
CA VAL A 423 7.54 29.39 26.14
C VAL A 423 8.33 29.05 27.41
N PRO A 424 8.59 30.01 28.31
CA PRO A 424 9.32 29.75 29.53
C PRO A 424 8.73 28.59 30.34
N GLU A 425 9.60 27.74 30.88
CA GLU A 425 9.22 26.47 31.49
C GLU A 425 8.22 26.62 32.64
N HIS A 426 8.38 27.65 33.47
CA HIS A 426 7.47 27.96 34.58
C HIS A 426 6.02 28.24 34.12
N ILE A 427 5.82 28.77 32.91
CA ILE A 427 4.49 29.01 32.36
C ILE A 427 3.86 27.66 31.97
N VAL A 428 4.65 26.77 31.36
CA VAL A 428 4.21 25.41 31.02
C VAL A 428 3.82 24.65 32.28
N ASP A 429 4.64 24.70 33.31
CA ASP A 429 4.39 23.98 34.57
C ASP A 429 3.15 24.51 35.30
N SER A 430 2.96 25.84 35.33
CA SER A 430 1.75 26.49 35.87
C SER A 430 0.49 26.05 35.11
N PHE A 431 0.59 26.02 33.78
CA PHE A 431 -0.48 25.55 32.91
C PHE A 431 -0.84 24.08 33.18
N LEU A 432 0.16 23.20 33.22
CA LEU A 432 -0.02 21.77 33.49
C LEU A 432 -0.58 21.54 34.90
N ALA A 433 -0.20 22.35 35.88
CA ALA A 433 -0.74 22.29 37.24
C ALA A 433 -2.23 22.64 37.30
N LYS A 434 -2.69 23.58 36.46
CA LYS A 434 -4.12 23.95 36.36
C LYS A 434 -4.95 22.88 35.65
N THR A 435 -4.39 22.20 34.66
CA THR A 435 -5.15 21.32 33.74
C THR A 435 -5.03 19.83 34.05
N ILE A 436 -3.92 19.34 34.60
CA ILE A 436 -3.79 17.93 34.98
C ILE A 436 -4.45 17.74 36.36
N LYS A 437 -5.73 17.38 36.35
CA LYS A 437 -6.52 17.10 37.56
C LYS A 437 -6.38 15.66 38.06
N THR A 438 -6.07 14.73 37.16
CA THR A 438 -5.96 13.30 37.47
C THR A 438 -4.51 12.87 37.29
N THR A 439 -3.91 12.34 38.36
CA THR A 439 -2.59 11.73 38.33
C THR A 439 -2.69 10.22 38.48
N LEU A 440 -1.71 9.50 37.96
CA LEU A 440 -1.61 8.07 38.14
C LEU A 440 -1.44 7.74 39.63
N LEU A 441 -2.18 6.75 40.09
CA LEU A 441 -1.98 6.20 41.42
C LEU A 441 -0.55 5.64 41.53
N ARG A 442 0.10 5.82 42.69
CA ARG A 442 1.50 5.40 42.89
C ARG A 442 1.74 3.92 42.59
N ASN A 443 0.79 3.04 42.91
CA ASN A 443 0.88 1.61 42.60
C ASN A 443 0.86 1.33 41.09
N VAL A 444 0.02 2.05 40.33
CA VAL A 444 -0.06 1.95 38.87
C VAL A 444 1.21 2.48 38.21
N SER A 445 1.72 3.61 38.70
CA SER A 445 3.00 4.18 38.25
C SER A 445 4.14 3.18 38.44
N ARG A 446 4.23 2.55 39.63
CA ARG A 446 5.20 1.48 39.89
C ARG A 446 5.03 0.26 38.98
N GLN A 447 3.81 -0.13 38.63
CA GLN A 447 3.57 -1.23 37.70
C GLN A 447 4.12 -0.95 36.30
N LEU A 448 4.00 0.31 35.82
CA LEU A 448 4.57 0.72 34.55
C LEU A 448 6.11 0.64 34.53
N ASP A 449 6.74 0.88 35.69
CA ASP A 449 8.19 0.89 35.91
C ASP A 449 8.81 -0.50 36.18
N ASN A 450 7.99 -1.54 36.35
CA ASN A 450 8.50 -2.89 36.51
C ASN A 450 9.44 -3.27 35.34
N PRO A 451 10.51 -4.05 35.57
CA PRO A 451 11.32 -4.57 34.47
C PRO A 451 10.46 -5.26 33.40
N LEU A 452 10.87 -5.17 32.14
CA LEU A 452 10.27 -5.96 31.06
C LEU A 452 10.42 -7.45 31.36
N THR A 453 9.41 -8.22 30.99
CA THR A 453 9.37 -9.68 31.19
C THR A 453 9.41 -10.43 29.86
N LEU A 454 9.74 -11.73 29.92
CA LEU A 454 9.73 -12.58 28.72
C LEU A 454 8.30 -12.81 28.22
N GLU A 455 7.33 -12.87 29.12
CA GLU A 455 5.90 -13.01 28.82
C GLU A 455 5.40 -11.84 27.98
N GLU A 456 5.77 -10.61 28.34
CA GLU A 456 5.42 -9.40 27.59
C GLU A 456 6.04 -9.40 26.19
N PHE A 457 7.29 -9.83 26.06
CA PHE A 457 7.93 -10.01 24.76
C PHE A 457 7.16 -11.01 23.90
N MET A 458 6.81 -12.17 24.48
CA MET A 458 6.09 -13.24 23.78
C MET A 458 4.68 -12.80 23.36
N GLU A 459 3.98 -12.04 24.20
CA GLU A 459 2.67 -11.47 23.89
C GLU A 459 2.78 -10.41 22.78
N ALA A 460 3.72 -9.47 22.88
CA ALA A 460 3.95 -8.46 21.86
C ALA A 460 4.29 -9.10 20.50
N LEU A 461 5.11 -10.15 20.50
CA LEU A 461 5.48 -10.91 19.31
C LEU A 461 4.29 -11.65 18.70
N LYS A 462 3.43 -12.27 19.52
CA LYS A 462 2.19 -12.93 19.09
C LYS A 462 1.21 -11.96 18.43
N LEU A 463 1.06 -10.76 19.01
CA LEU A 463 0.15 -9.72 18.51
C LEU A 463 0.71 -8.96 17.29
N THR A 464 2.00 -9.11 16.98
CA THR A 464 2.63 -8.43 15.84
C THR A 464 2.39 -9.19 14.53
N PRO A 465 1.78 -8.57 13.50
CA PRO A 465 1.40 -9.27 12.27
C PRO A 465 2.61 -9.63 11.38
N LEU A 466 2.58 -10.84 10.83
CA LEU A 466 3.57 -11.33 9.87
C LEU A 466 3.44 -10.67 8.48
N GLY A 467 4.50 -10.76 7.68
CA GLY A 467 4.49 -10.36 6.27
C GLY A 467 4.36 -8.84 6.05
N LYS A 468 4.58 -8.03 7.09
CA LYS A 468 4.74 -6.57 7.01
C LYS A 468 6.18 -6.21 6.61
N SER A 469 6.37 -4.99 6.12
CA SER A 469 7.70 -4.49 5.74
C SER A 469 8.57 -4.23 6.99
N PRO A 470 9.85 -4.63 6.98
CA PRO A 470 10.79 -4.34 8.07
C PRO A 470 11.29 -2.90 8.02
N GLY A 471 12.02 -2.49 9.07
CA GLY A 471 12.76 -1.24 9.12
C GLY A 471 14.08 -1.28 8.33
N PRO A 472 14.97 -0.28 8.52
CA PRO A 472 16.28 -0.21 7.87
C PRO A 472 17.20 -1.41 8.09
N ASP A 473 17.07 -2.11 9.23
CA ASP A 473 17.87 -3.30 9.54
C ASP A 473 17.57 -4.52 8.65
N GLY A 474 16.39 -4.54 8.02
CA GLY A 474 15.92 -5.60 7.13
C GLY A 474 15.40 -6.87 7.83
N PHE A 475 15.42 -6.95 9.16
CA PHE A 475 14.93 -8.12 9.91
C PHE A 475 13.40 -8.11 10.01
N THR A 476 12.76 -9.27 9.79
CA THR A 476 11.30 -9.38 9.77
C THR A 476 10.76 -10.02 11.05
N VAL A 477 9.46 -9.85 11.30
CA VAL A 477 8.77 -10.48 12.46
C VAL A 477 8.96 -12.00 12.47
N LEU A 478 9.08 -12.64 11.29
CA LEU A 478 9.31 -14.07 11.20
C LEU A 478 10.65 -14.49 11.82
N TYR A 479 11.70 -13.67 11.71
CA TYR A 479 12.99 -13.93 12.35
C TYR A 479 12.84 -14.03 13.87
N TYR A 480 12.30 -12.98 14.49
CA TYR A 480 12.05 -12.95 15.93
C TYR A 480 11.16 -14.11 16.40
N ARG A 481 10.15 -14.47 15.61
CA ARG A 481 9.25 -15.59 15.95
C ARG A 481 9.90 -16.96 15.84
N THR A 482 10.84 -17.11 14.91
CA THR A 482 11.55 -18.38 14.67
C THR A 482 12.57 -18.63 15.77
N PHE A 483 13.34 -17.61 16.16
CA PHE A 483 14.44 -17.74 17.13
C PHE A 483 14.09 -17.16 18.52
N ARG A 484 12.79 -17.11 18.86
CA ARG A 484 12.27 -16.47 20.07
C ARG A 484 12.83 -17.04 21.39
N SER A 485 13.20 -18.32 21.41
CA SER A 485 13.78 -18.97 22.61
C SER A 485 15.14 -18.37 22.98
N ILE A 486 15.97 -18.04 21.97
CA ILE A 486 17.28 -17.44 22.17
C ILE A 486 17.15 -15.91 22.29
N LEU A 487 16.40 -15.30 21.37
CA LEU A 487 16.30 -13.84 21.27
C LEU A 487 15.48 -13.22 22.39
N GLY A 488 14.46 -13.91 22.93
CA GLY A 488 13.55 -13.36 23.92
C GLY A 488 14.25 -12.93 25.22
N PRO A 489 14.99 -13.84 25.90
CA PRO A 489 15.74 -13.49 27.10
C PRO A 489 16.76 -12.36 26.88
N ARG A 490 17.47 -12.37 25.75
CA ARG A 490 18.48 -11.35 25.41
C ARG A 490 17.86 -10.00 25.04
N PHE A 491 16.70 -10.00 24.39
CA PHE A 491 15.89 -8.80 24.16
C PHE A 491 15.50 -8.15 25.50
N VAL A 492 14.96 -8.94 26.43
CA VAL A 492 14.54 -8.45 27.74
C VAL A 492 15.73 -7.87 28.51
N LYS A 493 16.88 -8.57 28.52
CA LYS A 493 18.13 -8.08 29.12
C LYS A 493 18.56 -6.73 28.52
N ALA A 494 18.60 -6.64 27.18
CA ALA A 494 19.04 -5.45 26.45
C ALA A 494 18.15 -4.21 26.67
N PHE A 495 16.82 -4.37 26.63
CA PHE A 495 15.92 -3.24 26.82
C PHE A 495 15.73 -2.86 28.30
N ASN A 496 15.96 -3.79 29.24
CA ASN A 496 15.97 -3.47 30.67
C ASN A 496 17.23 -2.72 31.11
N SER A 497 18.36 -2.85 30.39
CA SER A 497 19.61 -2.13 30.70
C SER A 497 19.63 -0.68 30.21
N ILE A 498 18.60 -0.23 29.48
CA ILE A 498 18.50 1.15 29.00
C ILE A 498 18.53 2.12 30.18
N SER A 499 19.45 3.07 30.12
CA SER A 499 19.68 4.13 31.12
C SER A 499 20.34 5.33 30.49
N ASP A 500 20.51 6.43 31.24
CA ASP A 500 21.21 7.63 30.76
C ASP A 500 22.68 7.33 30.40
N THR A 501 23.31 6.39 31.10
CA THR A 501 24.67 5.90 30.80
C THR A 501 24.70 4.88 29.67
N PHE A 502 23.60 4.15 29.45
CA PHE A 502 23.48 3.12 28.42
C PHE A 502 22.23 3.36 27.55
N PRO A 503 22.26 4.38 26.67
CA PRO A 503 21.12 4.72 25.83
C PRO A 503 20.86 3.66 24.75
N ILE A 504 19.70 3.75 24.11
CA ILE A 504 19.40 2.92 22.93
C ILE A 504 20.42 3.25 21.83
N PRO A 505 21.08 2.26 21.20
CA PRO A 505 22.02 2.54 20.13
C PRO A 505 21.36 3.29 18.96
N PRO A 506 22.02 4.31 18.36
CA PRO A 506 21.43 5.13 17.31
C PRO A 506 20.91 4.34 16.09
N VAL A 507 21.56 3.22 15.75
CA VAL A 507 21.18 2.35 14.63
C VAL A 507 19.79 1.72 14.85
N THR A 508 19.43 1.42 16.10
CA THR A 508 18.11 0.89 16.47
C THR A 508 17.01 1.91 16.21
N LEU A 509 17.30 3.21 16.41
CA LEU A 509 16.37 4.33 16.28
C LEU A 509 16.13 4.78 14.83
N LEU A 510 16.89 4.24 13.86
CA LEU A 510 16.75 4.56 12.44
C LEU A 510 15.37 4.19 11.89
N ALA A 511 14.76 5.13 11.16
CA ALA A 511 13.51 4.90 10.44
C ALA A 511 13.66 5.10 8.92
N SER A 512 12.86 4.38 8.14
CA SER A 512 12.66 4.71 6.72
C SER A 512 11.24 5.27 6.53
N ILE A 513 11.15 6.53 6.10
CA ILE A 513 9.86 7.19 5.84
C ILE A 513 9.40 6.81 4.43
N SER A 514 8.32 6.05 4.33
CA SER A 514 7.63 5.79 3.07
C SER A 514 6.54 6.83 2.88
N VAL A 515 6.57 7.55 1.76
CA VAL A 515 5.54 8.53 1.43
C VAL A 515 4.36 7.85 0.73
N ILE A 516 3.13 8.15 1.16
CA ILE A 516 1.89 7.64 0.55
C ILE A 516 1.01 8.83 0.15
N PRO A 517 0.59 8.95 -1.12
CA PRO A 517 -0.26 10.06 -1.55
C PRO A 517 -1.62 10.02 -0.84
N LYS A 518 -2.12 11.18 -0.41
CA LYS A 518 -3.49 11.33 0.05
C LYS A 518 -4.43 11.27 -1.18
N PRO A 519 -5.56 10.55 -1.08
CA PRO A 519 -6.53 10.51 -2.16
C PRO A 519 -7.10 11.91 -2.42
N ASP A 520 -7.45 12.17 -3.69
CA ASP A 520 -8.14 13.39 -4.14
C ASP A 520 -7.41 14.71 -3.82
N ARG A 521 -6.07 14.68 -3.76
CA ARG A 521 -5.20 15.84 -3.55
C ARG A 521 -4.17 15.94 -4.67
N ASP A 522 -3.64 17.16 -4.88
CA ASP A 522 -2.61 17.41 -5.89
C ASP A 522 -1.34 16.60 -5.55
N PRO A 523 -0.95 15.62 -6.39
CA PRO A 523 0.23 14.79 -6.15
C PRO A 523 1.55 15.55 -6.35
N LEU A 524 1.53 16.80 -6.83
CA LEU A 524 2.74 17.61 -7.01
C LEU A 524 3.21 18.25 -5.70
N ASP A 525 2.36 18.33 -4.68
CA ASP A 525 2.68 18.97 -3.41
C ASP A 525 3.08 17.95 -2.33
N CYS A 526 4.25 18.15 -1.72
CA CYS A 526 4.77 17.34 -0.62
C CYS A 526 3.79 17.22 0.57
N ALA A 527 3.04 18.29 0.89
CA ALA A 527 2.12 18.31 2.02
C ALA A 527 0.95 17.33 1.86
N ASN A 528 0.66 16.93 0.62
CA ASN A 528 -0.37 15.97 0.24
C ASN A 528 0.07 14.51 0.36
N TYR A 529 1.25 14.24 0.94
CA TYR A 529 1.70 12.89 1.25
C TYR A 529 1.67 12.62 2.76
N ARG A 530 1.41 11.35 3.13
CA ARG A 530 1.51 10.82 4.50
C ARG A 530 2.88 10.17 4.70
N PRO A 531 3.68 10.60 5.70
CA PRO A 531 4.93 9.94 6.05
C PRO A 531 4.64 8.70 6.91
N ILE A 532 4.90 7.49 6.40
CA ILE A 532 4.84 6.27 7.21
C ILE A 532 6.24 5.87 7.64
N SER A 533 6.52 5.92 8.95
CA SER A 533 7.80 5.54 9.53
C SER A 533 7.92 4.03 9.66
N LEU A 534 8.79 3.42 8.86
CA LEU A 534 9.18 2.02 8.99
C LEU A 534 10.34 1.93 9.99
N ILE A 535 10.02 1.65 11.24
CA ILE A 535 11.00 1.35 12.31
C ILE A 535 11.41 -0.12 12.31
N ASN A 536 12.61 -0.40 12.84
CA ASN A 536 13.13 -1.73 13.09
C ASN A 536 12.16 -2.56 13.94
N VAL A 537 12.17 -3.88 13.75
CA VAL A 537 11.14 -4.76 14.35
C VAL A 537 11.34 -4.94 15.85
N ASP A 538 12.57 -4.98 16.34
CA ASP A 538 12.89 -4.95 17.77
C ASP A 538 12.36 -3.69 18.46
N LEU A 539 12.62 -2.50 17.90
CA LEU A 539 12.06 -1.25 18.41
C LEU A 539 10.53 -1.25 18.37
N LYS A 540 9.94 -1.89 17.35
CA LYS A 540 8.49 -2.08 17.25
C LYS A 540 7.95 -3.01 18.33
N LEU A 541 8.67 -4.07 18.68
CA LEU A 541 8.31 -4.97 19.79
C LEU A 541 8.42 -4.24 21.12
N PHE A 542 9.49 -3.47 21.36
CA PHE A 542 9.66 -2.69 22.58
C PHE A 542 8.53 -1.66 22.76
N THR A 543 8.28 -0.82 21.75
CA THR A 543 7.17 0.15 21.77
C THR A 543 5.80 -0.52 21.85
N LYS A 544 5.65 -1.75 21.34
CA LYS A 544 4.43 -2.54 21.51
C LYS A 544 4.23 -2.99 22.95
N ILE A 545 5.27 -3.40 23.66
CA ILE A 545 5.19 -3.76 25.09
C ILE A 545 4.77 -2.52 25.90
N LEU A 546 5.43 -1.38 25.71
CA LEU A 546 5.05 -0.13 26.38
C LEU A 546 3.60 0.26 26.09
N ALA A 547 3.14 0.09 24.85
CA ALA A 547 1.75 0.36 24.47
C ALA A 547 0.77 -0.61 25.15
N LEU A 548 1.14 -1.89 25.32
CA LEU A 548 0.30 -2.86 26.02
C LEU A 548 0.19 -2.55 27.53
N ARG A 549 1.27 -2.06 28.15
CA ARG A 549 1.26 -1.57 29.53
C ARG A 549 0.39 -0.32 29.72
N LEU A 550 0.49 0.64 28.81
CA LEU A 550 -0.24 1.91 28.89
C LEU A 550 -1.74 1.76 28.60
N LYS A 551 -2.11 0.89 27.66
CA LYS A 551 -3.47 0.81 27.11
C LYS A 551 -4.58 0.60 28.17
N PRO A 552 -4.45 -0.29 29.17
CA PRO A 552 -5.46 -0.45 30.23
C PRO A 552 -5.68 0.80 31.09
N LEU A 553 -4.69 1.69 31.17
CA LEU A 553 -4.71 2.89 32.02
C LEU A 553 -5.39 4.08 31.34
N LEU A 554 -5.52 4.05 30.02
CA LEU A 554 -6.10 5.17 29.28
C LEU A 554 -7.52 5.49 29.73
N THR A 555 -8.31 4.49 30.13
CA THR A 555 -9.69 4.73 30.58
C THR A 555 -9.79 5.49 31.91
N SER A 556 -8.75 5.48 32.74
CA SER A 556 -8.71 6.23 34.01
C SER A 556 -8.11 7.61 33.88
N VAL A 557 -7.24 7.84 32.89
CA VAL A 557 -6.55 9.12 32.70
C VAL A 557 -7.22 10.01 31.65
N ILE A 558 -7.76 9.42 30.58
CA ILE A 558 -8.37 10.15 29.46
C ILE A 558 -9.87 10.32 29.70
N HIS A 559 -10.35 11.55 29.61
CA HIS A 559 -11.77 11.88 29.80
C HIS A 559 -12.67 11.22 28.74
N ARG A 560 -13.97 11.06 29.03
CA ARG A 560 -14.92 10.24 28.24
C ARG A 560 -15.29 10.83 26.87
N ASP A 561 -14.96 12.09 26.62
CA ASP A 561 -15.17 12.76 25.34
C ASP A 561 -14.17 12.36 24.25
N GLN A 562 -13.01 11.80 24.63
CA GLN A 562 -12.05 11.21 23.72
C GLN A 562 -12.36 9.73 23.51
N THR A 563 -12.80 9.36 22.30
CA THR A 563 -13.16 7.98 21.96
C THR A 563 -12.18 7.32 21.00
N GLY A 564 -11.24 8.07 20.44
CA GLY A 564 -10.19 7.55 19.55
C GLY A 564 -9.15 6.74 20.31
N PHE A 565 -8.85 5.52 19.83
CA PHE A 565 -7.80 4.62 20.34
C PHE A 565 -7.89 4.18 21.82
N VAL A 566 -8.91 4.61 22.58
CA VAL A 566 -9.14 4.20 23.97
C VAL A 566 -9.90 2.87 24.01
N PRO A 567 -9.48 1.88 24.83
CA PRO A 567 -10.19 0.60 24.96
C PRO A 567 -11.66 0.76 25.36
N GLY A 568 -12.54 0.02 24.70
CA GLY A 568 -13.98 0.02 25.00
C GLY A 568 -14.75 1.26 24.53
N ARG A 569 -14.07 2.22 23.88
CA ARG A 569 -14.67 3.39 23.24
C ARG A 569 -14.62 3.23 21.72
N GLU A 570 -15.68 3.67 21.05
CA GLU A 570 -15.87 3.44 19.62
C GLU A 570 -16.23 4.74 18.90
N ALA A 571 -15.85 4.86 17.63
CA ALA A 571 -16.18 6.04 16.80
C ALA A 571 -17.69 6.35 16.77
N LEU A 572 -18.52 5.31 16.81
CA LEU A 572 -19.98 5.43 16.86
C LEU A 572 -20.46 6.20 18.10
N ASP A 573 -19.71 6.14 19.20
CA ASP A 573 -20.08 6.84 20.44
C ASP A 573 -20.11 8.36 20.21
N ASN A 574 -19.16 8.89 19.41
CA ASN A 574 -19.16 10.32 19.05
C ASN A 574 -20.24 10.64 18.02
N THR A 575 -20.40 9.83 16.97
CA THR A 575 -21.42 10.10 15.94
C THR A 575 -22.83 10.11 16.50
N ILE A 576 -23.21 9.09 17.29
CA ILE A 576 -24.54 9.01 17.90
C ILE A 576 -24.74 10.20 18.86
N ARG A 577 -23.74 10.51 19.69
CA ARG A 577 -23.79 11.68 20.57
C ARG A 577 -24.06 12.96 19.79
N THR A 578 -23.28 13.24 18.75
CA THR A 578 -23.42 14.48 17.97
C THR A 578 -24.79 14.57 17.28
N VAL A 579 -25.29 13.47 16.70
CA VAL A 579 -26.62 13.46 16.08
C VAL A 579 -27.71 13.75 17.11
N SER A 580 -27.65 13.16 18.30
CA SER A 580 -28.59 13.46 19.39
C SER A 580 -28.49 14.91 19.88
N LEU A 581 -27.29 15.49 19.94
CA LEU A 581 -27.13 16.91 20.32
C LEU A 581 -27.73 17.85 19.27
N ILE A 582 -27.53 17.57 17.98
CA ILE A 582 -28.17 18.32 16.88
C ILE A 582 -29.69 18.21 16.97
N HIS A 583 -30.21 17.01 17.23
CA HIS A 583 -31.65 16.79 17.41
C HIS A 583 -32.22 17.53 18.60
N HIS A 584 -31.54 17.47 19.74
CA HIS A 584 -31.93 18.19 20.95
C HIS A 584 -31.98 19.70 20.70
N ALA A 585 -30.93 20.29 20.13
CA ALA A 585 -30.89 21.72 19.83
C ALA A 585 -31.98 22.14 18.84
N SER A 586 -32.20 21.33 17.79
CA SER A 586 -33.27 21.55 16.81
C SER A 586 -34.65 21.59 17.47
N ARG A 587 -34.92 20.65 18.41
CA ARG A 587 -36.21 20.57 19.13
C ARG A 587 -36.42 21.68 20.15
N MET A 588 -35.36 22.10 20.84
CA MET A 588 -35.42 23.13 21.88
C MET A 588 -35.34 24.55 21.30
N ASP A 589 -35.33 24.68 19.97
CA ASP A 589 -35.03 25.93 19.26
C ASP A 589 -33.77 26.64 19.78
N GLN A 590 -32.77 25.85 20.19
CA GLN A 590 -31.54 26.37 20.79
C GLN A 590 -30.50 26.63 19.70
N PRO A 591 -29.93 27.85 19.61
CA PRO A 591 -28.81 28.13 18.72
C PRO A 591 -27.60 27.25 19.07
N LEU A 592 -27.16 26.42 18.12
CA LEU A 592 -26.03 25.51 18.28
C LEU A 592 -25.07 25.62 17.10
N LEU A 593 -23.79 25.78 17.40
CA LEU A 593 -22.70 25.69 16.45
C LEU A 593 -21.98 24.34 16.61
N VAL A 594 -21.95 23.56 15.52
CA VAL A 594 -21.17 22.33 15.44
C VAL A 594 -19.91 22.61 14.61
N LEU A 595 -18.76 22.63 15.26
CA LEU A 595 -17.48 22.99 14.66
C LEU A 595 -16.55 21.77 14.59
N SER A 596 -16.10 21.41 13.40
CA SER A 596 -15.03 20.43 13.18
C SER A 596 -13.71 21.15 12.95
N VAL A 597 -12.74 20.89 13.81
CA VAL A 597 -11.39 21.48 13.73
C VAL A 597 -10.42 20.46 13.14
N ASP A 598 -9.74 20.83 12.05
CA ASP A 598 -8.67 20.02 11.45
C ASP A 598 -7.31 20.48 12.01
N ALA A 599 -6.55 19.56 12.57
CA ALA A 599 -5.21 19.84 13.08
C ALA A 599 -4.16 19.73 11.96
N GLU A 600 -3.31 20.75 11.83
CA GLU A 600 -2.26 20.73 10.83
C GLU A 600 -1.11 19.80 11.28
N LYS A 601 -1.08 18.59 10.72
CA LYS A 601 0.01 17.60 10.92
C LYS A 601 0.23 17.27 12.41
N ALA A 602 -0.86 17.11 13.17
CA ALA A 602 -0.86 16.93 14.62
C ALA A 602 0.21 15.98 15.17
N PHE A 603 0.31 14.77 14.61
CA PHE A 603 1.32 13.80 15.03
C PHE A 603 2.75 14.27 14.78
N ASP A 604 3.01 14.98 13.69
CA ASP A 604 4.34 15.44 13.30
C ASP A 604 4.78 16.67 14.13
N ARG A 605 3.84 17.39 14.77
CA ARG A 605 4.11 18.64 15.52
C ARG A 605 4.26 18.50 17.04
N VAL A 606 4.11 17.30 17.59
CA VAL A 606 4.23 17.07 19.05
C VAL A 606 5.57 17.58 19.59
N ASP A 607 5.55 18.53 20.52
CA ASP A 607 6.76 19.01 21.19
C ASP A 607 7.18 18.05 22.30
N TRP A 608 8.45 17.64 22.28
CA TRP A 608 8.96 16.66 23.23
C TRP A 608 9.21 17.25 24.62
N SER A 609 9.58 18.53 24.73
CA SER A 609 9.78 19.18 26.03
C SER A 609 8.48 19.21 26.81
N TYR A 610 7.40 19.66 26.15
CA TYR A 610 6.06 19.60 26.73
C TYR A 610 5.64 18.16 27.05
N LEU A 611 5.84 17.21 26.12
CA LEU A 611 5.44 15.81 26.29
C LEU A 611 6.01 15.21 27.58
N PHE A 612 7.31 15.38 27.82
CA PHE A 612 7.96 14.79 29.00
C PHE A 612 7.52 15.46 30.31
N ARG A 613 7.41 16.79 30.34
CA ARG A 613 6.89 17.52 31.51
C ARG A 613 5.45 17.13 31.86
N MET A 614 4.61 16.96 30.84
CA MET A 614 3.23 16.50 30.99
C MET A 614 3.18 15.10 31.62
N LEU A 615 4.02 14.17 31.16
CA LEU A 615 4.06 12.80 31.70
C LEU A 615 4.56 12.76 33.15
N GLU A 616 5.59 13.53 33.48
CA GLU A 616 6.07 13.68 34.86
C GLU A 616 4.95 14.23 35.75
N ARG A 617 4.24 15.27 35.31
CA ARG A 617 3.13 15.87 36.06
C ARG A 617 1.93 14.92 36.21
N MET A 618 1.69 14.06 35.23
CA MET A 618 0.70 12.99 35.30
C MET A 618 1.08 11.86 36.27
N GLY A 619 2.31 11.84 36.79
CA GLY A 619 2.78 10.84 37.74
C GLY A 619 3.30 9.55 37.11
N PHE A 620 3.72 9.59 35.84
CA PHE A 620 4.45 8.47 35.24
C PHE A 620 5.80 8.28 35.93
N GLY A 621 6.18 7.01 36.16
CA GLY A 621 7.39 6.67 36.87
C GLY A 621 8.67 6.97 36.08
N ASP A 622 9.78 7.12 36.80
CA ASP A 622 11.05 7.55 36.23
C ASP A 622 11.57 6.57 35.19
N ARG A 623 11.42 5.25 35.41
CA ARG A 623 11.91 4.24 34.46
C ARG A 623 11.12 4.26 33.16
N TRP A 624 9.79 4.37 33.25
CA TRP A 624 8.96 4.48 32.06
C TRP A 624 9.32 5.76 31.27
N CYS A 625 9.47 6.89 31.97
CA CYS A 625 9.85 8.17 31.36
C CYS A 625 11.24 8.11 30.71
N LEU A 626 12.20 7.45 31.36
CA LEU A 626 13.53 7.18 30.83
C LEU A 626 13.48 6.36 29.52
N TRP A 627 12.71 5.27 29.49
CA TRP A 627 12.50 4.49 28.26
C TRP A 627 11.88 5.32 27.14
N LEU A 628 10.94 6.22 27.47
CA LEU A 628 10.37 7.11 26.48
C LEU A 628 11.39 8.15 25.98
N ARG A 629 12.18 8.76 26.87
CA ARG A 629 13.25 9.69 26.50
C ARG A 629 14.26 9.02 25.58
N ALA A 630 14.71 7.81 25.90
CA ALA A 630 15.61 7.03 25.05
C ALA A 630 15.02 6.74 23.65
N LEU A 631 13.69 6.63 23.53
CA LEU A 631 13.04 6.50 22.22
C LEU A 631 13.07 7.79 21.40
N TYR A 632 13.21 8.96 21.99
CA TYR A 632 13.23 10.26 21.28
C TYR A 632 14.59 10.95 21.34
N ASP A 633 15.61 10.27 21.84
CA ASP A 633 16.99 10.77 21.84
C ASP A 633 17.60 10.68 20.43
N CYS A 634 17.81 11.84 19.80
CA CYS A 634 18.43 12.01 18.49
C CYS A 634 18.00 11.03 17.36
N PRO A 635 16.70 10.71 17.15
CA PRO A 635 16.30 9.77 16.13
C PRO A 635 16.51 10.31 14.72
N GLN A 636 16.94 9.42 13.81
CA GLN A 636 17.17 9.74 12.41
C GLN A 636 16.22 8.99 11.47
N ALA A 637 15.88 9.62 10.36
CA ALA A 637 15.08 9.02 9.31
C ALA A 637 15.64 9.26 7.91
N ARG A 638 15.33 8.35 6.99
CA ARG A 638 15.58 8.55 5.54
C ARG A 638 14.26 8.44 4.78
N VAL A 639 13.97 9.42 3.91
CA VAL A 639 12.80 9.37 3.05
C VAL A 639 13.06 8.39 1.91
N ARG A 640 12.12 7.48 1.66
CA ARG A 640 12.17 6.49 0.58
C ARG A 640 11.17 6.87 -0.51
N VAL A 641 11.68 7.16 -1.70
CA VAL A 641 10.88 7.51 -2.89
C VAL A 641 11.34 6.70 -4.09
N ASN A 642 10.40 6.10 -4.82
CA ASN A 642 10.65 5.31 -6.04
C ASN A 642 11.75 4.24 -5.92
N GLY A 643 12.04 3.78 -4.68
CA GLY A 643 13.10 2.80 -4.41
C GLY A 643 14.45 3.38 -4.03
N ARG A 644 14.64 4.71 -4.09
CA ARG A 644 15.82 5.43 -3.59
C ARG A 644 15.58 5.95 -2.18
N GLN A 645 16.65 6.13 -1.40
CA GLN A 645 16.63 6.79 -0.10
C GLN A 645 17.28 8.18 -0.20
N SER A 646 16.76 9.16 0.54
CA SER A 646 17.40 10.45 0.76
C SER A 646 18.62 10.36 1.68
N THR A 647 19.32 11.47 1.84
CA THR A 647 20.19 11.73 3.00
C THR A 647 19.41 11.57 4.33
N PRO A 648 20.09 11.23 5.45
CA PRO A 648 19.47 11.20 6.77
C PRO A 648 18.96 12.59 7.17
N LEU A 649 17.79 12.64 7.80
CA LEU A 649 17.28 13.81 8.51
C LEU A 649 17.13 13.50 9.99
N MET A 650 17.52 14.47 10.84
CA MET A 650 17.27 14.43 12.28
C MET A 650 15.83 14.82 12.56
N ILE A 651 15.20 14.15 13.53
CA ILE A 651 13.86 14.46 14.00
C ILE A 651 13.98 15.08 15.38
N HIS A 652 13.32 16.22 15.62
CA HIS A 652 13.34 16.94 16.92
C HIS A 652 11.94 17.23 17.50
N ASN A 653 10.89 16.87 16.75
CA ASN A 653 9.50 16.94 17.18
C ASN A 653 8.67 15.85 16.46
N GLY A 654 7.47 15.63 16.98
CA GLY A 654 6.51 14.69 16.45
C GLY A 654 6.62 13.29 17.03
N THR A 655 5.62 12.47 16.74
CA THR A 655 5.57 11.05 17.09
C THR A 655 5.57 10.21 15.82
N ARG A 656 6.18 9.03 15.89
CA ARG A 656 6.40 8.20 14.69
C ARG A 656 5.09 7.62 14.18
N GLN A 657 4.64 8.02 12.98
CA GLN A 657 3.47 7.41 12.34
C GLN A 657 3.76 5.95 11.96
N GLY A 658 3.00 5.01 12.53
CA GLY A 658 3.21 3.56 12.36
C GLY A 658 3.87 2.86 13.56
N CYS A 659 4.28 3.62 14.59
CA CYS A 659 4.68 3.06 15.89
C CYS A 659 3.42 2.72 16.73
N PRO A 660 3.37 1.56 17.42
CA PRO A 660 2.24 1.18 18.26
C PRO A 660 1.95 2.13 19.43
N LEU A 661 2.98 2.79 19.97
CA LEU A 661 2.88 3.66 21.16
C LEU A 661 2.40 5.08 20.82
N SER A 662 2.77 5.61 19.63
CA SER A 662 2.51 7.00 19.25
C SER A 662 1.04 7.44 19.38
N PRO A 663 0.03 6.66 18.96
CA PRO A 663 -1.36 7.07 19.13
C PRO A 663 -1.75 7.29 20.59
N LEU A 664 -1.24 6.46 21.51
CA LEU A 664 -1.58 6.55 22.93
C LEU A 664 -0.93 7.76 23.58
N LEU A 665 0.33 8.05 23.22
CA LEU A 665 1.02 9.27 23.66
C LEU A 665 0.29 10.53 23.19
N PHE A 666 -0.19 10.51 21.94
CA PHE A 666 -0.94 11.64 21.39
C PHE A 666 -2.24 11.91 22.15
N LEU A 667 -2.92 10.86 22.64
CA LEU A 667 -4.10 11.05 23.49
C LEU A 667 -3.75 11.77 24.81
N LEU A 668 -2.68 11.32 25.48
CA LEU A 668 -2.21 11.95 26.73
C LEU A 668 -1.78 13.40 26.49
N TYR A 669 -1.08 13.63 25.37
CA TYR A 669 -0.63 14.95 24.94
C TYR A 669 -1.78 15.95 24.74
N LEU A 670 -2.92 15.48 24.23
CA LEU A 670 -4.08 16.33 23.93
C LEU A 670 -4.99 16.56 25.14
N GLU A 671 -4.96 15.68 26.14
CA GLU A 671 -5.87 15.69 27.29
C GLU A 671 -5.87 17.02 28.07
N PRO A 672 -4.72 17.67 28.36
CA PRO A 672 -4.70 18.97 29.06
C PRO A 672 -5.44 20.09 28.30
N LEU A 673 -5.36 20.11 26.96
CA LEU A 673 -6.14 21.03 26.12
C LEU A 673 -7.64 20.79 26.26
N LEU A 674 -8.06 19.53 26.15
CA LEU A 674 -9.47 19.20 26.30
C LEU A 674 -9.98 19.53 27.71
N GLN A 675 -9.15 19.34 28.74
CA GLN A 675 -9.51 19.69 30.12
C GLN A 675 -9.68 21.20 30.32
N ALA A 676 -8.78 22.03 29.76
CA ALA A 676 -8.92 23.48 29.81
C ALA A 676 -10.23 23.97 29.17
N ILE A 677 -10.57 23.42 27.99
CA ILE A 677 -11.82 23.75 27.29
C ILE A 677 -13.05 23.34 28.13
N ARG A 678 -13.01 22.17 28.77
CA ARG A 678 -14.09 21.72 29.66
C ARG A 678 -14.29 22.67 30.84
N ASP A 679 -13.19 23.08 31.47
CA ASP A 679 -13.21 23.91 32.67
C ASP A 679 -13.50 25.39 32.41
N ASN A 680 -13.30 25.87 31.18
CA ASN A 680 -13.52 27.27 30.85
C ASN A 680 -15.05 27.59 30.79
N PRO A 681 -15.59 28.42 31.70
CA PRO A 681 -17.02 28.73 31.75
C PRO A 681 -17.48 29.68 30.62
N ALA A 682 -16.55 30.37 29.96
CA ALA A 682 -16.86 31.21 28.80
C ALA A 682 -17.13 30.39 27.54
N ILE A 683 -16.69 29.13 27.51
CA ILE A 683 -17.02 28.18 26.44
C ILE A 683 -18.26 27.40 26.89
N ARG A 684 -19.41 27.70 26.31
CA ARG A 684 -20.68 27.02 26.62
C ARG A 684 -20.98 25.92 25.61
N GLY A 685 -21.46 24.79 26.11
CA GLY A 685 -21.84 23.62 25.34
C GLY A 685 -23.33 23.29 25.49
N VAL A 686 -23.72 22.09 25.04
CA VAL A 686 -25.08 21.61 25.21
C VAL A 686 -25.22 20.97 26.59
N THR A 687 -26.17 21.43 27.38
CA THR A 687 -26.42 20.89 28.73
C THR A 687 -27.32 19.67 28.65
N VAL A 688 -26.86 18.55 29.21
CA VAL A 688 -27.64 17.32 29.38
C VAL A 688 -27.67 16.96 30.87
N PRO A 689 -28.60 16.10 31.36
CA PRO A 689 -28.66 15.76 32.77
C PRO A 689 -27.31 15.31 33.34
N GLY A 690 -26.79 16.06 34.31
CA GLY A 690 -25.56 15.78 35.04
C GLY A 690 -24.25 16.31 34.43
N GLN A 691 -24.23 16.91 33.23
CA GLN A 691 -23.02 17.51 32.66
C GLN A 691 -23.28 18.44 31.45
N GLU A 692 -22.34 19.33 31.19
CA GLU A 692 -22.26 20.12 29.95
C GLU A 692 -21.34 19.46 28.93
N LEU A 693 -21.80 19.32 27.69
CA LEU A 693 -21.08 18.67 26.60
C LEU A 693 -20.55 19.70 25.60
N LYS A 694 -19.23 19.95 25.64
CA LYS A 694 -18.54 20.96 24.80
C LYS A 694 -17.75 20.36 23.63
N VAL A 695 -17.08 19.22 23.84
CA VAL A 695 -16.16 18.63 22.86
C VAL A 695 -16.38 17.12 22.71
N ALA A 696 -16.15 16.59 21.51
CA ALA A 696 -16.03 15.18 21.18
C ALA A 696 -14.76 14.99 20.34
N ALA A 697 -13.81 14.21 20.87
CA ALA A 697 -12.51 13.98 20.25
C ALA A 697 -12.40 12.55 19.74
N PHE A 698 -11.77 12.38 18.57
CA PHE A 698 -11.36 11.09 18.05
C PHE A 698 -9.92 11.20 17.56
N ALA A 699 -8.98 11.00 18.48
CA ALA A 699 -7.58 11.38 18.30
C ALA A 699 -7.45 12.87 17.92
N ASP A 700 -6.95 13.19 16.72
CA ASP A 700 -6.77 14.54 16.19
C ASP A 700 -8.05 15.16 15.58
N ASP A 701 -9.08 14.35 15.30
CA ASP A 701 -10.37 14.85 14.82
C ASP A 701 -11.18 15.42 16.00
N LEU A 702 -11.19 16.75 16.15
CA LEU A 702 -11.93 17.46 17.19
C LEU A 702 -13.26 18.02 16.67
N LEU A 703 -14.33 17.74 17.41
CA LEU A 703 -15.65 18.28 17.16
C LEU A 703 -16.18 19.03 18.39
N PHE A 704 -16.49 20.32 18.24
CA PHE A 704 -17.06 21.15 19.28
C PHE A 704 -18.54 21.37 19.04
N THR A 705 -19.32 21.35 20.13
CA THR A 705 -20.75 21.65 20.15
C THR A 705 -20.95 22.83 21.08
N LEU A 706 -21.08 24.02 20.51
CA LEU A 706 -21.08 25.29 21.24
C LEU A 706 -22.47 25.93 21.25
N THR A 707 -22.93 26.29 22.43
CA THR A 707 -24.08 27.18 22.63
C THR A 707 -23.57 28.60 22.86
N ASP A 708 -24.42 29.62 22.67
CA ASP A 708 -23.99 31.02 22.57
C ASP A 708 -22.79 31.20 21.61
N PRO A 709 -22.99 30.96 20.30
CA PRO A 709 -21.90 30.75 19.35
C PRO A 709 -20.85 31.86 19.27
N LEU A 710 -21.23 33.14 19.43
CA LEU A 710 -20.29 34.25 19.27
C LEU A 710 -19.29 34.31 20.44
N SER A 711 -19.80 34.28 21.67
CA SER A 711 -18.98 34.32 22.89
C SER A 711 -18.14 33.05 23.04
N SER A 712 -18.78 31.89 22.89
CA SER A 712 -18.12 30.59 23.05
C SER A 712 -17.06 30.33 22.00
N MET A 713 -17.28 30.76 20.75
CA MET A 713 -16.28 30.64 19.68
C MET A 713 -15.05 31.51 19.97
N SER A 714 -15.24 32.75 20.43
CA SER A 714 -14.14 33.64 20.79
C SER A 714 -13.28 33.06 21.92
N ALA A 715 -13.93 32.58 22.98
CA ALA A 715 -13.24 31.93 24.10
C ALA A 715 -12.51 30.64 23.66
N LEU A 716 -13.14 29.82 22.81
CA LEU A 716 -12.53 28.60 22.28
C LEU A 716 -11.30 28.91 21.42
N MET A 717 -11.37 29.90 20.52
CA MET A 717 -10.24 30.29 19.68
C MET A 717 -9.08 30.82 20.52
N THR A 718 -9.37 31.60 21.56
CA THR A 718 -8.36 32.09 22.51
C THR A 718 -7.63 30.95 23.20
N GLU A 719 -8.36 29.95 23.72
CA GLU A 719 -7.74 28.75 24.28
C GLU A 719 -6.86 28.08 23.21
N LEU A 720 -7.41 27.78 22.04
CA LEU A 720 -6.69 27.06 20.98
C LEU A 720 -5.41 27.78 20.53
N ASP A 721 -5.40 29.11 20.47
CA ASP A 721 -4.22 29.92 20.13
C ASP A 721 -3.15 29.86 21.23
N VAL A 722 -3.57 29.95 22.50
CA VAL A 722 -2.68 29.73 23.65
C VAL A 722 -2.06 28.34 23.59
N PHE A 723 -2.87 27.32 23.27
CA PHE A 723 -2.42 25.94 23.13
C PHE A 723 -1.54 25.69 21.93
N ALA A 724 -1.70 26.43 20.83
CA ALA A 724 -0.81 26.35 19.70
C ALA A 724 0.63 26.71 20.09
N ALA A 725 0.81 27.66 21.01
CA ALA A 725 2.12 28.06 21.52
C ALA A 725 2.77 26.97 22.40
N PHE A 726 2.00 26.29 23.25
CA PHE A 726 2.52 25.25 24.15
C PHE A 726 2.72 23.90 23.47
N LEU A 727 1.73 23.46 22.69
CA LEU A 727 1.64 22.11 22.13
C LEU A 727 2.20 22.03 20.72
N GLY A 728 2.57 23.15 20.08
CA GLY A 728 2.75 23.17 18.62
C GLY A 728 1.48 22.74 17.85
N TYR A 729 0.32 22.70 18.53
CA TYR A 729 -0.94 22.24 17.97
C TYR A 729 -1.58 23.38 17.19
N LYS A 730 -1.33 23.41 15.88
CA LYS A 730 -1.84 24.45 14.99
C LYS A 730 -3.07 23.97 14.22
N ILE A 731 -4.09 24.82 14.18
CA ILE A 731 -5.32 24.56 13.45
C ILE A 731 -5.15 24.88 11.97
N ASN A 732 -5.73 24.03 11.12
CA ASN A 732 -5.90 24.29 9.71
C ASN A 732 -7.25 24.98 9.44
N VAL A 733 -7.29 26.31 9.61
CA VAL A 733 -8.52 27.11 9.47
C VAL A 733 -9.23 26.86 8.13
N LEU A 734 -8.48 26.73 7.04
CA LEU A 734 -9.02 26.50 5.69
C LEU A 734 -9.68 25.11 5.51
N LYS A 735 -9.36 24.15 6.38
CA LYS A 735 -9.98 22.82 6.39
C LYS A 735 -10.96 22.62 7.54
N SER A 736 -10.97 23.50 8.52
CA SER A 736 -11.97 23.51 9.57
C SER A 736 -13.33 23.92 8.99
N GLU A 737 -14.36 23.17 9.37
CA GLU A 737 -15.71 23.29 8.82
C GLU A 737 -16.70 23.46 9.97
N PHE A 738 -17.76 24.24 9.76
CA PHE A 738 -18.82 24.40 10.76
C PHE A 738 -20.23 24.31 10.18
N LEU A 739 -21.15 23.81 11.01
CA LEU A 739 -22.57 23.66 10.75
C LEU A 739 -23.36 24.40 11.82
N GLY A 740 -24.28 25.26 11.40
CA GLY A 740 -25.22 25.95 12.30
C GLY A 740 -26.54 25.19 12.41
N VAL A 741 -27.05 25.06 13.62
CA VAL A 741 -28.41 24.56 13.94
C VAL A 741 -29.14 25.71 14.63
N ASN A 742 -30.29 26.10 14.10
CA ASN A 742 -31.08 27.25 14.58
C ASN A 742 -30.24 28.55 14.72
N LEU A 743 -29.26 28.75 13.83
CA LEU A 743 -28.46 29.96 13.77
C LEU A 743 -29.03 30.93 12.74
N SER A 744 -29.09 32.22 13.11
CA SER A 744 -29.43 33.26 12.14
C SER A 744 -28.32 33.40 11.09
N ARG A 745 -28.70 33.86 9.90
CA ARG A 745 -27.75 34.11 8.81
C ARG A 745 -26.69 35.15 9.20
N VAL A 746 -27.08 36.16 10.00
CA VAL A 746 -26.18 37.21 10.50
C VAL A 746 -25.07 36.61 11.37
N VAL A 747 -25.44 35.76 12.34
CA VAL A 747 -24.46 35.09 13.22
C VAL A 747 -23.56 34.16 12.41
N THR A 748 -24.14 33.40 11.47
CA THR A 748 -23.41 32.47 10.61
C THR A 748 -22.34 33.17 9.76
N GLU A 749 -22.70 34.26 9.07
CA GLU A 749 -21.75 35.02 8.26
C GLU A 749 -20.74 35.76 9.15
N SER A 750 -21.13 36.25 10.33
CA SER A 750 -20.19 36.85 11.28
C SER A 750 -19.08 35.87 11.69
N ILE A 751 -19.43 34.62 12.03
CA ILE A 751 -18.44 33.58 12.36
C ILE A 751 -17.54 33.29 11.15
N ARG A 752 -18.14 33.15 9.96
CA ARG A 752 -17.41 32.87 8.72
C ARG A 752 -16.39 33.96 8.39
N HIS A 753 -16.79 35.23 8.49
CA HIS A 753 -15.92 36.37 8.19
C HIS A 753 -14.85 36.59 9.26
N THR A 754 -15.19 36.41 10.55
CA THR A 754 -14.26 36.63 11.66
C THR A 754 -13.15 35.58 11.70
N TYR A 755 -13.50 34.30 11.49
CA TYR A 755 -12.55 33.19 11.68
C TYR A 755 -12.09 32.54 10.37
N GLY A 756 -12.66 32.90 9.21
CA GLY A 756 -12.27 32.35 7.90
C GLY A 756 -12.57 30.86 7.71
N MET A 757 -13.37 30.25 8.59
CA MET A 757 -13.73 28.83 8.53
C MET A 757 -14.84 28.56 7.50
N ARG A 758 -14.88 27.34 6.99
CA ARG A 758 -15.83 26.97 5.93
C ARG A 758 -17.21 26.63 6.52
N TRP A 759 -18.21 27.43 6.17
CA TRP A 759 -19.61 27.10 6.44
C TRP A 759 -20.11 25.99 5.50
N VAL A 760 -20.72 24.94 6.07
CA VAL A 760 -21.22 23.77 5.32
C VAL A 760 -22.71 23.50 5.60
N PRO A 761 -23.64 24.27 5.01
CA PRO A 761 -25.08 24.13 5.27
C PRO A 761 -25.66 22.78 4.80
N GLU A 762 -25.12 22.21 3.74
CA GLU A 762 -25.52 20.90 3.18
C GLU A 762 -25.06 19.70 4.02
N GLY A 763 -24.18 19.94 4.99
CA GLY A 763 -23.76 18.95 5.96
C GLY A 763 -22.24 18.83 6.16
N LEU A 764 -21.88 18.57 7.41
CA LEU A 764 -20.52 18.44 7.92
C LEU A 764 -20.06 16.98 7.87
N LYS A 765 -18.86 16.72 7.35
CA LYS A 765 -18.30 15.35 7.34
C LYS A 765 -17.50 15.08 8.61
N TYR A 766 -17.96 14.14 9.43
CA TYR A 766 -17.28 13.73 10.67
C TYR A 766 -17.22 12.21 10.78
N LEU A 767 -16.03 11.64 11.02
CA LEU A 767 -15.79 10.20 11.10
C LEU A 767 -16.43 9.40 9.95
N GLY A 768 -16.37 9.93 8.73
CA GLY A 768 -16.92 9.28 7.54
C GLY A 768 -18.44 9.38 7.37
N ILE A 769 -19.13 10.08 8.27
CA ILE A 769 -20.57 10.35 8.23
C ILE A 769 -20.81 11.81 7.86
N ARG A 770 -21.80 12.07 7.00
CA ARG A 770 -22.31 13.42 6.73
C ARG A 770 -23.44 13.74 7.70
N LEU A 771 -23.16 14.68 8.61
CA LEU A 771 -24.10 15.24 9.57
C LEU A 771 -24.82 16.43 8.95
N SER A 772 -26.09 16.63 9.29
CA SER A 772 -26.93 17.71 8.74
C SER A 772 -27.72 18.34 9.88
N SER A 773 -28.00 19.65 9.79
CA SER A 773 -28.92 20.34 10.69
C SER A 773 -30.36 19.84 10.48
N GLU A 774 -30.71 19.51 9.23
CA GLU A 774 -31.94 18.83 8.87
C GLU A 774 -31.75 17.32 8.92
N LEU A 775 -32.32 16.71 9.94
CA LEU A 775 -32.09 15.30 10.25
C LEU A 775 -32.73 14.32 9.24
N ASP A 776 -33.83 14.70 8.58
CA ASP A 776 -34.49 13.87 7.57
C ASP A 776 -33.58 13.63 6.34
N LYS A 777 -32.60 14.51 6.11
CA LYS A 777 -31.61 14.38 5.03
C LYS A 777 -30.53 13.33 5.31
N LEU A 778 -30.38 12.85 6.56
CA LEU A 778 -29.30 11.93 6.94
C LEU A 778 -29.32 10.62 6.13
N PHE A 779 -30.50 10.09 5.81
CA PHE A 779 -30.64 8.89 4.97
C PHE A 779 -30.11 9.14 3.56
N GLN A 780 -30.51 10.23 2.93
CA GLN A 780 -30.11 10.57 1.56
C GLN A 780 -28.61 10.86 1.47
N LEU A 781 -28.07 11.64 2.40
CA LEU A 781 -26.66 12.05 2.41
C LEU A 781 -25.69 10.86 2.59
N ASN A 782 -26.09 9.83 3.34
CA ASN A 782 -25.19 8.72 3.70
C ASN A 782 -25.53 7.41 2.98
N TYR A 783 -26.76 6.91 3.12
CA TYR A 783 -27.14 5.58 2.63
C TYR A 783 -27.29 5.55 1.10
N VAL A 784 -27.98 6.53 0.51
CA VAL A 784 -28.16 6.61 -0.95
C VAL A 784 -26.81 6.83 -1.65
N SER A 785 -25.98 7.72 -1.12
CA SER A 785 -24.62 7.95 -1.62
C SER A 785 -23.77 6.66 -1.58
N LEU A 786 -23.81 5.92 -0.46
CA LEU A 786 -23.10 4.65 -0.35
C LEU A 786 -23.59 3.61 -1.37
N LEU A 787 -24.91 3.50 -1.58
CA LEU A 787 -25.48 2.58 -2.56
C LEU A 787 -25.00 2.89 -3.98
N GLN A 788 -24.94 4.17 -4.36
CA GLN A 788 -24.42 4.59 -5.66
C GLN A 788 -22.93 4.24 -5.82
N GLN A 789 -22.12 4.46 -4.79
CA GLN A 789 -20.71 4.05 -4.78
C GLN A 789 -20.57 2.53 -4.93
N ILE A 790 -21.36 1.75 -4.18
CA ILE A 790 -21.38 0.28 -4.30
C ILE A 790 -21.75 -0.14 -5.73
N LYS A 791 -22.80 0.44 -6.33
CA LYS A 791 -23.19 0.16 -7.72
C LYS A 791 -22.06 0.51 -8.70
N GLY A 792 -21.31 1.59 -8.48
CA GLY A 792 -20.12 1.94 -9.27
C GLY A 792 -18.98 0.92 -9.12
N ASP A 793 -18.64 0.56 -7.89
CA ASP A 793 -17.58 -0.40 -7.56
C ASP A 793 -17.87 -1.79 -8.12
N LEU A 794 -19.11 -2.27 -7.98
CA LEU A 794 -19.52 -3.58 -8.49
C LEU A 794 -19.53 -3.63 -10.03
N ARG A 795 -19.81 -2.52 -10.72
CA ARG A 795 -19.62 -2.41 -12.18
C ARG A 795 -18.15 -2.57 -12.54
N ASN A 796 -17.26 -1.85 -11.85
CA ASN A 796 -15.81 -1.93 -12.03
C ASN A 796 -15.23 -3.32 -11.68
N TRP A 797 -15.85 -4.04 -10.75
CA TRP A 797 -15.45 -5.38 -10.33
C TRP A 797 -16.13 -6.52 -11.08
N ASN A 798 -16.92 -6.24 -12.11
CA ASN A 798 -17.56 -7.25 -12.94
C ASN A 798 -16.58 -7.83 -13.98
N LEU A 799 -15.54 -8.50 -13.48
CA LEU A 799 -14.44 -8.99 -14.30
C LEU A 799 -14.78 -10.38 -14.89
N PRO A 800 -14.40 -10.67 -16.15
CA PRO A 800 -14.87 -11.85 -16.88
C PRO A 800 -14.52 -13.19 -16.21
N HIS A 801 -13.48 -13.25 -15.39
CA HIS A 801 -12.93 -14.48 -14.82
C HIS A 801 -13.12 -14.66 -13.30
N ILE A 802 -14.06 -13.93 -12.66
CA ILE A 802 -14.40 -14.15 -11.25
C ILE A 802 -15.57 -15.13 -11.13
N SER A 803 -15.37 -16.21 -10.37
CA SER A 803 -16.44 -17.16 -10.03
C SER A 803 -17.57 -16.49 -9.23
N TRP A 804 -18.75 -17.12 -9.20
CA TRP A 804 -19.87 -16.62 -8.39
C TRP A 804 -19.53 -16.62 -6.88
N LEU A 805 -18.83 -17.63 -6.35
CA LEU A 805 -18.26 -17.61 -4.98
C LEU A 805 -17.26 -16.47 -4.76
N GLY A 806 -16.42 -16.17 -5.76
CA GLY A 806 -15.53 -15.02 -5.73
C GLY A 806 -16.29 -13.71 -5.59
N ARG A 807 -17.41 -13.56 -6.32
CA ARG A 807 -18.30 -12.38 -6.25
C ARG A 807 -19.01 -12.26 -4.91
N ILE A 808 -19.46 -13.36 -4.32
CA ILE A 808 -20.01 -13.35 -2.95
C ILE A 808 -18.97 -12.85 -1.95
N ASN A 809 -17.73 -13.31 -2.05
CA ASN A 809 -16.67 -12.85 -1.16
C ASN A 809 -16.30 -11.36 -1.35
N VAL A 810 -16.47 -10.81 -2.57
CA VAL A 810 -16.34 -9.35 -2.78
C VAL A 810 -17.37 -8.59 -1.96
N LEU A 811 -18.62 -9.03 -2.00
CA LEU A 811 -19.68 -8.43 -1.20
C LEU A 811 -19.37 -8.56 0.30
N ARG A 812 -18.89 -9.71 0.76
CA ARG A 812 -18.55 -9.95 2.17
C ARG A 812 -17.36 -9.13 2.67
N LEU A 813 -16.29 -9.01 1.88
CA LEU A 813 -15.04 -8.40 2.33
C LEU A 813 -14.95 -6.90 2.06
N ASN A 814 -15.71 -6.37 1.10
CA ASN A 814 -15.66 -4.96 0.75
C ASN A 814 -16.97 -4.21 1.01
N VAL A 815 -18.10 -4.77 0.58
CA VAL A 815 -19.39 -4.06 0.67
C VAL A 815 -20.00 -4.14 2.07
N LEU A 816 -20.05 -5.33 2.65
CA LEU A 816 -20.65 -5.56 3.97
C LEU A 816 -20.01 -4.70 5.08
N PRO A 817 -18.67 -4.56 5.20
CA PRO A 817 -18.08 -3.71 6.23
C PRO A 817 -18.49 -2.24 6.12
N ARG A 818 -18.68 -1.70 4.91
CA ARG A 818 -19.14 -0.32 4.69
C ARG A 818 -20.60 -0.12 5.11
N LEU A 819 -21.45 -1.11 4.83
CA LEU A 819 -22.85 -1.12 5.28
C LEU A 819 -22.95 -1.23 6.80
N LEU A 820 -22.20 -2.17 7.39
CA LEU A 820 -22.14 -2.35 8.84
C LEU A 820 -21.70 -1.08 9.56
N TYR A 821 -20.71 -0.37 9.02
CA TYR A 821 -20.29 0.91 9.56
C TYR A 821 -21.47 1.89 9.68
N LEU A 822 -22.21 2.12 8.58
CA LEU A 822 -23.39 3.01 8.63
C LEU A 822 -24.47 2.51 9.58
N PHE A 823 -24.79 1.21 9.56
CA PHE A 823 -25.81 0.62 10.44
C PHE A 823 -25.47 0.79 11.93
N GLN A 824 -24.18 0.81 12.28
CA GLN A 824 -23.71 0.97 13.66
C GLN A 824 -23.58 2.43 14.07
N THR A 825 -23.19 3.34 13.17
CA THR A 825 -22.91 4.75 13.50
C THR A 825 -24.11 5.67 13.34
N LEU A 826 -25.10 5.31 12.51
CA LEU A 826 -26.29 6.11 12.24
C LEU A 826 -27.56 5.33 12.60
N PRO A 827 -28.09 5.50 13.83
CA PRO A 827 -29.28 4.80 14.31
C PRO A 827 -30.58 5.43 13.78
N ILE A 828 -30.69 5.53 12.45
CA ILE A 828 -31.91 6.01 11.77
C ILE A 828 -32.70 4.84 11.20
N THR A 829 -34.01 5.02 11.03
CA THR A 829 -34.83 4.04 10.32
C THR A 829 -34.45 4.03 8.85
N VAL A 830 -34.05 2.86 8.35
CA VAL A 830 -33.76 2.65 6.94
C VAL A 830 -35.00 2.11 6.21
N PRO A 831 -35.48 2.75 5.13
CA PRO A 831 -36.63 2.28 4.37
C PRO A 831 -36.44 0.87 3.77
N GLN A 832 -37.50 0.07 3.71
CA GLN A 832 -37.46 -1.28 3.12
C GLN A 832 -37.03 -1.26 1.63
N THR A 833 -37.32 -0.19 0.91
CA THR A 833 -36.89 0.01 -0.48
C THR A 833 -35.38 -0.04 -0.64
N PHE A 834 -34.61 0.49 0.33
CA PHE A 834 -33.15 0.42 0.32
C PHE A 834 -32.62 -1.02 0.38
N PHE A 835 -33.23 -1.86 1.21
CA PHE A 835 -32.84 -3.28 1.32
C PHE A 835 -33.23 -4.07 0.08
N SER A 836 -34.37 -3.76 -0.53
CA SER A 836 -34.78 -4.32 -1.83
C SER A 836 -33.79 -3.96 -2.94
N ASP A 837 -33.34 -2.71 -2.99
CA ASP A 837 -32.32 -2.22 -3.93
C ASP A 837 -30.97 -2.92 -3.73
N LEU A 838 -30.53 -3.09 -2.48
CA LEU A 838 -29.31 -3.82 -2.17
C LEU A 838 -29.43 -5.29 -2.57
N ARG A 839 -30.57 -5.92 -2.28
CA ARG A 839 -30.84 -7.31 -2.69
C ARG A 839 -30.75 -7.45 -4.20
N GLN A 840 -31.39 -6.58 -4.97
CA GLN A 840 -31.33 -6.58 -6.44
C GLN A 840 -29.91 -6.34 -6.95
N THR A 841 -29.18 -5.40 -6.33
CA THR A 841 -27.79 -5.10 -6.67
C THR A 841 -26.88 -6.31 -6.41
N PHE A 842 -27.04 -6.98 -5.26
CA PHE A 842 -26.23 -8.14 -4.88
C PHE A 842 -26.52 -9.33 -5.78
N THR A 843 -27.80 -9.65 -6.03
CA THR A 843 -28.17 -10.76 -6.92
C THR A 843 -27.76 -10.47 -8.36
N GLY A 844 -28.00 -9.26 -8.86
CA GLY A 844 -27.55 -8.82 -10.17
C GLY A 844 -26.04 -8.97 -10.36
N TYR A 845 -25.24 -8.59 -9.36
CA TYR A 845 -23.79 -8.78 -9.38
C TYR A 845 -23.39 -10.26 -9.33
N VAL A 846 -23.91 -11.04 -8.37
CA VAL A 846 -23.62 -12.47 -8.18
C VAL A 846 -24.03 -13.31 -9.40
N TRP A 847 -25.03 -12.88 -10.15
CA TRP A 847 -25.50 -13.59 -11.36
C TRP A 847 -25.14 -12.90 -12.67
N ARG A 848 -24.41 -11.77 -12.66
CA ARG A 848 -24.02 -11.00 -13.88
C ARG A 848 -25.24 -10.59 -14.71
N GLY A 849 -26.31 -10.15 -14.05
CA GLY A 849 -27.58 -9.84 -14.68
C GLY A 849 -28.35 -11.04 -15.23
N LYS A 850 -27.83 -12.28 -15.09
CA LYS A 850 -28.56 -13.50 -15.45
C LYS A 850 -29.58 -13.86 -14.36
N ARG A 851 -30.57 -14.67 -14.74
CA ARG A 851 -31.57 -15.22 -13.80
C ARG A 851 -30.88 -16.00 -12.68
N ALA A 852 -31.25 -15.70 -11.43
CA ALA A 852 -30.75 -16.40 -10.27
C ALA A 852 -31.22 -17.87 -10.30
N ARG A 853 -30.30 -18.81 -10.10
CA ARG A 853 -30.60 -20.26 -10.05
C ARG A 853 -30.85 -20.79 -8.64
N ILE A 854 -30.47 -20.00 -7.64
CA ILE A 854 -30.62 -20.31 -6.21
C ILE A 854 -31.41 -19.17 -5.60
N SER A 855 -32.38 -19.50 -4.74
CA SER A 855 -33.18 -18.50 -4.03
C SER A 855 -32.30 -17.61 -3.16
N TYR A 856 -32.72 -16.36 -2.93
CA TYR A 856 -31.95 -15.44 -2.10
C TYR A 856 -31.85 -15.92 -0.64
N SER A 857 -32.90 -16.57 -0.13
CA SER A 857 -32.89 -17.20 1.20
C SER A 857 -31.80 -18.27 1.31
N GLU A 858 -31.64 -19.12 0.30
CA GLU A 858 -30.61 -20.16 0.30
C GLU A 858 -29.20 -19.58 0.10
N LEU A 859 -29.05 -18.57 -0.77
CA LEU A 859 -27.77 -17.88 -0.98
C LEU A 859 -27.22 -17.25 0.31
N THR A 860 -28.12 -16.73 1.16
CA THR A 860 -27.75 -15.99 2.38
C THR A 860 -27.54 -16.88 3.61
N ARG A 861 -27.94 -18.15 3.57
CA ARG A 861 -27.70 -19.11 4.66
C ARG A 861 -26.19 -19.28 4.95
N PRO A 862 -25.81 -19.55 6.22
CA PRO A 862 -24.43 -19.88 6.57
C PRO A 862 -23.93 -21.11 5.82
N VAL A 863 -22.62 -21.14 5.53
CA VAL A 863 -21.98 -22.26 4.81
C VAL A 863 -22.14 -23.59 5.54
N GLY A 864 -22.05 -23.59 6.87
CA GLY A 864 -22.28 -24.79 7.69
C GLY A 864 -23.72 -25.31 7.69
N ARG A 865 -24.67 -24.54 7.13
CA ARG A 865 -26.09 -24.94 7.00
C ARG A 865 -26.51 -25.12 5.53
N GLY A 866 -25.55 -25.43 4.65
CA GLY A 866 -25.80 -25.66 3.22
C GLY A 866 -25.88 -24.40 2.34
N GLY A 867 -25.83 -23.21 2.94
CA GLY A 867 -25.85 -21.94 2.21
C GLY A 867 -24.47 -21.50 1.71
N LEU A 868 -24.40 -20.26 1.22
CA LEU A 868 -23.19 -19.72 0.58
C LEU A 868 -22.65 -18.46 1.27
N GLY A 869 -23.33 -18.02 2.32
CA GLY A 869 -22.95 -16.88 3.15
C GLY A 869 -22.98 -15.55 2.41
N LEU A 870 -23.89 -15.36 1.44
CA LEU A 870 -24.17 -14.03 0.90
C LEU A 870 -24.71 -13.13 2.03
N PRO A 871 -24.25 -11.87 2.17
CA PRO A 871 -24.76 -11.01 3.22
C PRO A 871 -26.25 -10.67 3.05
N HIS A 872 -27.04 -10.91 4.09
CA HIS A 872 -28.42 -10.45 4.19
C HIS A 872 -28.47 -9.08 4.86
N ALA A 873 -28.45 -8.00 4.07
CA ALA A 873 -28.25 -6.63 4.56
C ALA A 873 -29.24 -6.23 5.66
N TYR A 874 -30.52 -6.59 5.52
CA TYR A 874 -31.55 -6.28 6.52
C TYR A 874 -31.30 -6.95 7.87
N PHE A 875 -30.81 -8.20 7.89
CA PHE A 875 -30.53 -8.90 9.16
C PHE A 875 -29.29 -8.34 9.85
N TYR A 876 -28.30 -7.90 9.07
CA TYR A 876 -27.15 -7.17 9.62
C TYR A 876 -27.55 -5.81 10.18
N TYR A 877 -28.46 -5.09 9.52
CA TYR A 877 -29.04 -3.85 10.05
C TYR A 877 -29.79 -4.11 11.37
N LEU A 878 -30.68 -5.11 11.41
CA LEU A 878 -31.38 -5.47 12.65
C LEU A 878 -30.41 -5.86 13.76
N ALA A 879 -29.39 -6.68 13.47
CA ALA A 879 -28.40 -7.06 14.46
C ALA A 879 -27.61 -5.86 15.00
N ALA A 880 -27.21 -4.92 14.14
CA ALA A 880 -26.56 -3.68 14.56
C ALA A 880 -27.49 -2.83 15.44
N PHE A 881 -28.76 -2.68 15.04
CA PHE A 881 -29.76 -1.95 15.80
C PHE A 881 -30.03 -2.59 17.17
N PHE A 882 -30.21 -3.92 17.23
CA PHE A 882 -30.36 -4.64 18.49
C PHE A 882 -29.13 -4.53 19.39
N SER A 883 -27.92 -4.46 18.83
CA SER A 883 -26.71 -4.24 19.63
C SER A 883 -26.75 -2.87 20.33
N ILE A 884 -27.28 -1.84 19.67
CA ILE A 884 -27.45 -0.49 20.26
C ILE A 884 -28.50 -0.55 21.38
N LEU A 885 -29.66 -1.18 21.13
CA LEU A 885 -30.72 -1.35 22.13
C LEU A 885 -30.26 -2.16 23.35
N TYR A 886 -29.57 -3.27 23.12
CA TYR A 886 -28.98 -4.08 24.18
C TYR A 886 -27.98 -3.25 25.01
N GLY A 887 -27.16 -2.43 24.35
CA GLY A 887 -26.26 -1.49 25.00
C GLY A 887 -26.98 -0.48 25.90
N LEU A 888 -28.16 0.01 25.50
CA LEU A 888 -29.00 0.91 26.29
C LEU A 888 -29.61 0.22 27.52
N ALA A 889 -30.08 -1.02 27.34
CA ALA A 889 -30.73 -1.82 28.37
C ALA A 889 -29.75 -2.29 29.46
N LYS A 890 -28.52 -2.64 29.09
CA LYS A 890 -27.51 -3.21 30.03
C LYS A 890 -26.93 -2.22 31.06
N GLY A 891 -27.53 -1.04 31.22
CA GLY A 891 -27.26 -0.14 32.36
C GLY A 891 -25.83 0.43 32.48
N THR A 892 -24.92 0.20 31.53
CA THR A 892 -23.58 0.78 31.61
C THR A 892 -23.64 2.29 31.37
N MET A 893 -23.80 3.08 32.45
CA MET A 893 -23.75 4.55 32.52
C MET A 893 -22.38 5.16 32.11
N GLY A 894 -21.46 4.37 31.56
CA GLY A 894 -20.13 4.83 31.18
C GLY A 894 -20.07 5.63 29.87
N LYS A 895 -21.03 5.46 28.94
CA LYS A 895 -20.96 6.06 27.61
C LYS A 895 -21.84 7.32 27.50
N LEU A 896 -21.24 8.43 27.06
CA LEU A 896 -21.89 9.76 27.00
C LEU A 896 -23.13 9.78 26.10
N TRP A 897 -23.11 9.09 24.95
CA TRP A 897 -24.25 9.06 24.03
C TRP A 897 -25.52 8.48 24.67
N LYS A 898 -25.40 7.56 25.64
CA LYS A 898 -26.57 6.98 26.30
C LYS A 898 -27.34 8.00 27.13
N MET A 899 -26.65 9.00 27.67
CA MET A 899 -27.27 10.08 28.43
C MET A 899 -28.11 10.96 27.50
N CYS A 900 -27.53 11.34 26.35
CA CYS A 900 -28.24 12.07 25.30
C CYS A 900 -29.46 11.27 24.79
N TYR A 901 -29.27 9.97 24.50
CA TYR A 901 -30.31 9.12 23.92
C TYR A 901 -31.46 8.81 24.90
N ARG A 902 -31.18 8.68 26.21
CA ARG A 902 -32.21 8.48 27.24
C ARG A 902 -33.08 9.73 27.44
N GLN A 903 -32.51 10.93 27.34
CA GLN A 903 -33.26 12.19 27.42
C GLN A 903 -34.31 12.28 26.30
N GLU A 904 -33.96 11.83 25.08
CA GLU A 904 -34.89 11.77 23.94
C GLU A 904 -36.01 10.75 24.13
N LEU A 905 -35.74 9.59 24.76
CA LEU A 905 -36.72 8.52 25.00
C LEU A 905 -37.63 8.73 26.22
N LEU A 906 -37.09 9.26 27.33
CA LEU A 906 -37.82 9.39 28.60
C LEU A 906 -38.53 10.72 28.74
N GLY A 907 -38.15 11.74 27.98
CA GLY A 907 -38.69 13.08 28.14
C GLY A 907 -40.19 13.18 27.86
N HIS A 908 -40.79 12.36 27.00
CA HIS A 908 -42.16 12.55 26.54
C HIS A 908 -42.90 11.21 26.42
N CYS A 909 -43.59 10.81 27.49
CA CYS A 909 -44.70 9.87 27.44
C CYS A 909 -46.01 10.68 27.47
N PRO A 910 -46.74 10.86 26.34
CA PRO A 910 -48.13 11.26 26.39
C PRO A 910 -49.04 10.02 26.58
N PRO A 911 -50.21 10.18 27.22
CA PRO A 911 -51.21 9.12 27.34
C PRO A 911 -51.74 8.75 25.95
N CYS A 912 -51.80 7.46 25.65
CA CYS A 912 -52.54 6.96 24.48
C CYS A 912 -54.04 6.85 24.85
N PRO A 913 -54.98 6.84 23.89
CA PRO A 913 -54.93 7.30 22.49
C PRO A 913 -56.16 8.15 22.06
N GLY A 914 -55.95 9.07 21.10
CA GLY A 914 -57.05 9.81 20.48
C GLY A 914 -56.66 10.83 19.40
N SER A 915 -55.69 10.56 18.53
CA SER A 915 -55.53 11.37 17.30
C SER A 915 -54.75 10.63 16.20
N ARG A 916 -55.35 10.62 15.00
CA ARG A 916 -54.78 10.10 13.76
C ARG A 916 -53.87 11.16 13.13
N HIS A 917 -52.58 11.17 13.46
CA HIS A 917 -51.57 11.80 12.61
C HIS A 917 -50.35 10.89 12.46
N ARG A 918 -49.83 10.82 11.22
CA ARG A 918 -48.78 9.92 10.76
C ARG A 918 -47.46 10.20 11.48
N TRP A 919 -47.01 9.25 12.31
CA TRP A 919 -45.63 9.19 12.78
C TRP A 919 -44.89 8.14 11.95
N GLN A 920 -44.20 8.59 10.89
CA GLN A 920 -43.34 7.76 10.04
C GLN A 920 -41.85 8.07 10.22
N THR A 921 -41.50 8.94 11.16
CA THR A 921 -40.15 9.44 11.33
C THR A 921 -39.56 8.80 12.59
N TRP A 922 -38.43 8.11 12.42
CA TRP A 922 -37.56 7.57 13.46
C TRP A 922 -37.88 6.18 14.01
N GLY A 923 -36.84 5.38 14.30
CA GLY A 923 -36.92 4.00 14.79
C GLY A 923 -37.46 3.87 16.22
N PHE A 924 -38.04 4.95 16.72
CA PHE A 924 -38.55 5.15 18.07
C PHE A 924 -40.01 4.69 18.19
N GLY A 925 -40.73 4.47 17.08
CA GLY A 925 -42.14 4.07 17.09
C GLY A 925 -42.42 2.60 17.45
N HIS A 926 -41.42 1.71 17.44
CA HIS A 926 -41.62 0.27 17.69
C HIS A 926 -41.25 -0.19 19.11
N THR A 927 -40.71 0.67 19.96
CA THR A 927 -40.33 0.31 21.34
C THR A 927 -41.53 0.08 22.26
N ARG A 928 -42.72 0.62 21.97
CA ARG A 928 -43.93 0.37 22.77
C ARG A 928 -44.51 -1.05 22.64
N CYS A 929 -44.20 -1.80 21.58
CA CYS A 929 -44.66 -3.20 21.45
C CYS A 929 -43.82 -4.21 22.24
N TRP A 930 -42.61 -3.85 22.68
CA TRP A 930 -41.68 -4.80 23.32
C TRP A 930 -41.40 -4.50 24.79
N ALA A 931 -41.87 -3.38 25.33
CA ALA A 931 -41.82 -3.10 26.76
C ALA A 931 -42.86 -3.88 27.59
N HIS A 932 -43.73 -4.65 26.92
CA HIS A 932 -44.69 -5.58 27.53
C HIS A 932 -44.37 -7.06 27.24
N CYS A 933 -43.13 -7.39 26.85
CA CYS A 933 -42.64 -8.77 26.71
C CYS A 933 -41.34 -8.98 27.47
#